data_AF-A0A0K3CNY6-F1
#
_entry.id   AF-A0A0K3CNY6-F1
#
_cell.length_a   1.000
_cell.length_b   1.000
_cell.length_c   1.000
_cell.angle_alpha   90.00
_cell.angle_beta   90.00
_cell.angle_gamma   90.00
#
_symmetry.space_group_name_H-M   'P 1'
#
loop_
_entity.id
_entity.type
_entity.pdbx_description
1 polymer ?
#
loop_
_entity_poly.entity_id
_entity_poly.type
_entity_poly.pdbx_seq_one_letter_code
_entity_poly.pdbx_strand_id
1 'polypeptide(L)'
;MSLRQCATALARSLQRPHARALSSTAASLAPSSPTTPPPPIQQDTDAVHEWVRTRPRPHTPRTPRTDLRHRPDARYLDSLVGSDLSSFDPVLDLHPSQHSVLRAAESTLKGGQPNDVLVTTINRVPGEVGYRQKKPGSVAPSKRMRGEEASIEHLSQVTQLSTGEIRNLYRFALVIKRVVNMKAKGKQPSMYALVVTGNGHGLVGCGEGKDDAANKAVQKAFAQAVRSMDYVERYEERTVWGTMNSNFGTCKIEMRSRPPGFGLRVNPHIHQVAKAAGITDLSAKVHGSRNPIRVIKLACAMLHGGSNPVDMGGFMFAAGQRRNKKVNGMMTAEEIGKARGRKAIDASQGREWKRLESSCSSSPRLVLLRYTRSLCPPRWNAMSTRGSLTQTSVIVPAPSTTRGQCTKLYSTPSGHSIAYGSSRLALLRPLFPDSSTAEVRAFGHAQSVGVVKPVGEYYAASGDAGGNVKVWDTTGNYTLKLDSKPLSRISDIACDSESKRLIVVGEGRSAWGASFSLETGSSIGEISGHSKAVNAVSMRPTRPFKAVTGSDDFSVCFLNGVPFKYASTSRRHTRFVQSVAYNPSGSLFVSAGSDGQVFLYDGTSAEERGALVEGAAAHEKGVFAASWDREGKKVATSSADGSCKLWDVESGKVVQKWAFEGDDVQCQQVGNTFAAEHLVSLSFSGDLNILDVRSPTPSRTLYGHQNSITALSVSQPNFDTFISGDSSGRVLATTAYGQVKQVKGLGHKGLVVDVVDKRDGGFVSTAYDDTVKELSKDEFASSSVPTGSQPKALASGAPASDSLVLATASGIEIFSAPGKSLSTLSLPKESSSATPTCVATSPSLTAIGTDDSRVHLYSTTDGKHLKSIALRANATAVAFPPEESGEKVVAIGLATGKVPLYSVETGEIVNARWADISARVTSLAFSPSGTHLAASSLDESIRVYSLKSPSSILSLKNLHKGGASKVCWAGEGKLVSAGADGTIRTLEVKLA
;
A
#
# COMPACT_ATOMS: atom_id res chain seq x y z
N MET A 1 35.11 33.40 -37.88
CA MET A 1 35.40 33.67 -39.31
C MET A 1 34.29 33.05 -40.16
N SER A 2 33.75 33.87 -41.08
CA SER A 2 32.90 33.61 -42.29
C SER A 2 31.68 32.67 -42.18
N LEU A 3 30.44 33.17 -42.29
CA LEU A 3 29.67 33.56 -43.51
C LEU A 3 29.14 32.33 -44.28
N ARG A 4 27.83 32.02 -44.25
CA ARG A 4 26.67 32.57 -45.02
C ARG A 4 26.42 31.89 -46.38
N GLN A 5 25.15 31.50 -46.56
CA GLN A 5 24.33 31.46 -47.79
C GLN A 5 24.46 30.28 -48.77
N CYS A 6 23.32 29.65 -49.08
CA CYS A 6 22.71 29.74 -50.43
C CYS A 6 21.26 29.23 -50.42
N ALA A 7 20.39 29.98 -51.09
CA ALA A 7 19.01 29.65 -51.40
C ALA A 7 18.74 29.95 -52.89
N THR A 8 17.78 29.21 -53.46
CA THR A 8 16.95 29.48 -54.66
C THR A 8 17.41 29.11 -56.08
N ALA A 9 16.37 28.77 -56.89
CA ALA A 9 16.25 28.53 -58.34
C ALA A 9 16.48 27.06 -58.82
N LEU A 10 15.67 26.41 -59.68
CA LEU A 10 14.66 26.86 -60.66
C LEU A 10 13.76 25.68 -61.10
N ALA A 11 12.56 26.01 -61.60
CA ALA A 11 11.50 25.13 -62.07
C ALA A 11 11.57 24.78 -63.58
N ARG A 12 10.94 23.67 -64.01
CA ARG A 12 9.93 23.56 -65.11
C ARG A 12 9.75 22.12 -65.62
N SER A 13 8.51 21.64 -65.69
CA SER A 13 7.86 21.26 -66.96
C SER A 13 6.33 21.23 -66.81
N LEU A 14 5.66 21.78 -67.83
CA LEU A 14 4.22 22.00 -67.99
C LEU A 14 3.60 20.86 -68.78
N GLN A 15 2.30 20.61 -68.59
CA GLN A 15 1.33 20.63 -69.69
C GLN A 15 -0.13 20.72 -69.18
N ARG A 16 -0.83 21.75 -69.68
CA ARG A 16 -2.29 21.98 -69.75
C ARG A 16 -2.72 21.63 -71.19
N PRO A 17 -4.01 21.40 -71.53
CA PRO A 17 -5.09 22.40 -71.46
C PRO A 17 -6.49 21.76 -71.20
N HIS A 18 -7.69 22.36 -71.25
CA HIS A 18 -8.28 23.62 -71.71
C HIS A 18 -9.59 23.85 -70.90
N ALA A 19 -10.02 25.11 -70.77
CA ALA A 19 -11.30 25.54 -70.20
C ALA A 19 -12.35 25.83 -71.28
N ARG A 20 -13.65 25.68 -70.94
CA ARG A 20 -14.86 26.38 -71.45
C ARG A 20 -16.02 25.92 -70.55
N ALA A 21 -16.61 26.74 -69.67
CA ALA A 21 -17.55 27.85 -69.89
C ALA A 21 -18.85 27.44 -70.61
N LEU A 22 -19.98 27.44 -69.89
CA LEU A 22 -21.31 27.83 -70.38
C LEU A 22 -22.21 28.21 -69.18
N SER A 23 -22.85 29.36 -69.32
CA SER A 23 -23.78 30.04 -68.42
C SER A 23 -25.25 29.80 -68.84
N SER A 24 -26.19 30.26 -68.00
CA SER A 24 -27.56 30.75 -68.32
C SER A 24 -28.59 29.71 -68.84
N THR A 25 -29.90 29.72 -68.56
CA THR A 25 -30.84 30.67 -67.92
C THR A 25 -32.25 30.01 -67.84
N ALA A 26 -33.00 30.37 -66.79
CA ALA A 26 -34.42 30.80 -66.75
C ALA A 26 -35.63 29.90 -67.12
N ALA A 27 -36.60 29.85 -66.16
CA ALA A 27 -38.05 30.11 -66.26
C ALA A 27 -38.64 29.98 -64.81
N SER A 28 -39.16 30.97 -64.06
CA SER A 28 -40.38 31.83 -64.20
C SER A 28 -41.65 31.02 -64.48
N LEU A 29 -42.81 31.07 -63.78
CA LEU A 29 -43.47 32.03 -62.87
C LEU A 29 -44.61 31.30 -62.08
N ALA A 30 -45.07 31.94 -60.99
CA ALA A 30 -46.15 31.59 -60.02
C ALA A 30 -47.59 31.63 -60.63
N PRO A 31 -48.76 31.66 -59.89
CA PRO A 31 -49.01 31.65 -58.43
C PRO A 31 -50.26 30.86 -57.92
N SER A 32 -50.43 30.72 -56.59
CA SER A 32 -51.74 30.89 -55.89
C SER A 32 -51.62 30.76 -54.35
N SER A 33 -52.17 31.74 -53.62
CA SER A 33 -52.59 31.70 -52.20
C SER A 33 -54.01 32.33 -52.14
N PRO A 34 -54.74 32.51 -51.00
CA PRO A 34 -54.54 32.08 -49.60
C PRO A 34 -55.83 31.54 -48.90
N THR A 35 -55.76 30.95 -47.69
CA THR A 35 -56.82 31.12 -46.65
C THR A 35 -56.34 30.84 -45.21
N THR A 36 -57.00 31.52 -44.28
CA THR A 36 -56.74 31.97 -42.89
C THR A 36 -56.86 30.95 -41.71
N PRO A 37 -56.42 31.30 -40.48
CA PRO A 37 -56.46 30.48 -39.24
C PRO A 37 -57.54 30.94 -38.21
N PRO A 38 -57.78 30.19 -37.10
CA PRO A 38 -58.53 30.68 -35.92
C PRO A 38 -57.71 30.78 -34.59
N PRO A 39 -58.24 31.43 -33.53
CA PRO A 39 -57.49 32.34 -32.63
C PRO A 39 -57.36 31.89 -31.13
N PRO A 40 -56.65 32.68 -30.27
CA PRO A 40 -56.51 32.46 -28.82
C PRO A 40 -57.31 33.48 -27.94
N ILE A 41 -57.66 33.11 -26.70
CA ILE A 41 -58.32 33.96 -25.66
C ILE A 41 -57.82 33.47 -24.27
N GLN A 42 -56.92 34.18 -23.56
CA GLN A 42 -57.04 35.31 -22.61
C GLN A 42 -57.24 34.94 -21.12
N GLN A 43 -56.43 35.59 -20.29
CA GLN A 43 -56.39 35.62 -18.82
C GLN A 43 -57.37 36.67 -18.27
N ASP A 44 -57.83 36.51 -17.03
CA ASP A 44 -58.43 37.59 -16.23
C ASP A 44 -57.98 37.52 -14.77
N THR A 45 -57.85 38.71 -14.16
CA THR A 45 -57.28 39.06 -12.85
C THR A 45 -58.35 39.56 -11.86
N ASP A 46 -57.93 39.73 -10.58
CA ASP A 46 -58.49 40.62 -9.52
C ASP A 46 -59.77 40.15 -8.78
N ALA A 47 -60.06 40.42 -7.49
CA ALA A 47 -59.39 41.07 -6.35
C ALA A 47 -60.18 40.79 -5.00
N VAL A 48 -59.45 40.82 -3.88
CA VAL A 48 -59.71 41.40 -2.52
C VAL A 48 -61.15 41.54 -1.93
N HIS A 49 -61.41 40.98 -0.73
CA HIS A 49 -61.80 41.70 0.52
C HIS A 49 -62.03 40.78 1.75
N GLU A 50 -61.85 41.38 2.93
CA GLU A 50 -61.60 40.82 4.26
C GLU A 50 -62.76 41.15 5.26
N TRP A 51 -62.70 40.59 6.49
CA TRP A 51 -63.42 40.86 7.78
C TRP A 51 -64.65 39.98 8.12
N VAL A 52 -64.95 39.53 9.36
CA VAL A 52 -64.25 39.27 10.64
C VAL A 52 -65.27 38.56 11.60
N ARG A 53 -64.80 37.60 12.42
CA ARG A 53 -65.32 37.04 13.70
C ARG A 53 -66.72 36.37 13.80
N THR A 54 -66.70 35.07 14.17
CA THR A 54 -67.13 34.54 15.51
C THR A 54 -66.63 33.09 15.69
N ARG A 55 -66.29 32.69 16.92
CA ARG A 55 -65.94 31.31 17.41
C ARG A 55 -66.93 30.98 18.55
N PRO A 56 -67.09 29.72 19.07
CA PRO A 56 -66.16 28.57 19.01
C PRO A 56 -66.71 27.11 18.87
N ARG A 57 -65.77 26.22 18.50
CA ARG A 57 -65.53 24.79 18.91
C ARG A 57 -66.42 23.64 18.37
N PRO A 58 -65.90 22.39 18.30
CA PRO A 58 -64.57 21.96 17.83
C PRO A 58 -64.62 20.69 16.95
N HIS A 59 -63.89 20.65 15.82
CA HIS A 59 -63.51 19.39 15.17
C HIS A 59 -62.07 19.46 14.65
N THR A 60 -61.35 18.38 14.92
CA THR A 60 -59.92 18.11 14.70
C THR A 60 -59.54 18.01 13.22
N PRO A 61 -58.47 18.69 12.76
CA PRO A 61 -57.91 18.46 11.44
C PRO A 61 -56.48 17.89 11.44
N ARG A 62 -56.22 17.13 10.37
CA ARG A 62 -54.95 16.57 9.91
C ARG A 62 -53.88 17.65 9.71
N THR A 63 -52.64 17.36 10.09
CA THR A 63 -51.46 18.21 9.83
C THR A 63 -50.57 17.67 8.70
N PRO A 64 -50.04 18.54 7.82
CA PRO A 64 -49.02 18.20 6.81
C PRO A 64 -47.60 18.23 7.40
N ARG A 65 -46.67 17.54 6.74
CA ARG A 65 -45.24 17.45 7.11
C ARG A 65 -44.42 18.54 6.40
N THR A 66 -43.62 19.27 7.16
CA THR A 66 -42.49 20.08 6.68
C THR A 66 -41.26 19.83 7.53
N ASP A 67 -40.11 19.86 6.87
CA ASP A 67 -38.74 19.70 7.36
C ASP A 67 -38.33 20.65 8.49
N LEU A 68 -37.34 20.26 9.30
CA LEU A 68 -36.05 20.99 9.45
C LEU A 68 -35.07 20.31 10.43
N ARG A 69 -33.80 20.65 10.21
CA ARG A 69 -32.54 20.15 10.77
C ARG A 69 -32.22 20.67 12.19
N HIS A 70 -31.26 19.99 12.83
CA HIS A 70 -30.36 20.40 13.94
C HIS A 70 -30.86 20.51 15.39
N ARG A 71 -30.49 19.53 16.23
CA ARG A 71 -29.62 19.60 17.44
C ARG A 71 -29.70 18.24 18.21
N PRO A 72 -28.62 17.70 18.82
CA PRO A 72 -28.72 16.48 19.61
C PRO A 72 -28.94 16.84 21.08
N ASP A 73 -30.19 16.86 21.52
CA ASP A 73 -30.52 16.96 22.95
C ASP A 73 -30.63 15.56 23.56
N ALA A 74 -29.81 15.30 24.59
CA ALA A 74 -29.67 14.02 25.31
C ALA A 74 -30.91 13.59 26.13
N ARG A 75 -32.09 14.18 25.87
CA ARG A 75 -33.36 13.81 26.51
C ARG A 75 -34.34 13.09 25.58
N TYR A 76 -34.01 12.99 24.28
CA TYR A 76 -34.80 12.24 23.28
C TYR A 76 -34.43 10.75 23.23
N LEU A 77 -33.20 10.40 23.66
CA LEU A 77 -32.74 9.01 23.72
C LEU A 77 -33.30 8.23 24.91
N ASP A 78 -33.71 8.92 25.98
CA ASP A 78 -34.30 8.31 27.18
C ASP A 78 -35.82 8.05 27.04
N SER A 79 -36.46 8.47 25.95
CA SER A 79 -37.92 8.32 25.75
C SER A 79 -38.31 7.23 24.74
N LEU A 80 -37.38 6.43 24.23
CA LEU A 80 -37.68 5.36 23.28
C LEU A 80 -37.98 4.04 24.01
N VAL A 81 -39.26 3.66 24.04
CA VAL A 81 -39.74 2.33 24.46
C VAL A 81 -39.70 1.40 23.24
N GLY A 82 -39.33 0.13 23.46
CA GLY A 82 -38.89 -0.86 22.46
C GLY A 82 -39.87 -1.29 21.36
N SER A 83 -40.92 -0.53 21.06
CA SER A 83 -41.85 -0.76 19.95
C SER A 83 -41.61 0.12 18.72
N ASP A 84 -40.81 1.19 18.81
CA ASP A 84 -40.59 2.13 17.70
C ASP A 84 -39.35 1.82 16.83
N LEU A 85 -38.58 0.79 17.19
CA LEU A 85 -37.38 0.35 16.44
C LEU A 85 -37.66 -0.69 15.36
N SER A 86 -38.91 -1.06 15.10
CA SER A 86 -39.28 -2.16 14.19
C SER A 86 -39.78 -1.72 12.80
N SER A 87 -39.65 -0.45 12.42
CA SER A 87 -40.11 0.05 11.11
C SER A 87 -39.01 0.35 10.08
N PHE A 88 -37.76 -0.04 10.34
CA PHE A 88 -36.67 0.01 9.36
C PHE A 88 -35.87 -1.29 9.36
N ASP A 89 -36.39 -2.33 8.70
CA ASP A 89 -35.63 -3.12 7.72
C ASP A 89 -36.57 -4.09 6.98
N PRO A 90 -36.44 -4.25 5.64
CA PRO A 90 -37.17 -5.27 4.90
C PRO A 90 -36.36 -6.59 4.85
N VAL A 91 -37.09 -7.70 4.77
CA VAL A 91 -36.65 -9.09 4.50
C VAL A 91 -36.40 -9.94 5.76
N LEU A 92 -37.48 -10.52 6.30
CA LEU A 92 -37.73 -11.97 6.39
C LEU A 92 -39.04 -12.24 7.16
N ASP A 93 -40.00 -12.89 6.49
CA ASP A 93 -41.25 -13.37 7.08
C ASP A 93 -41.01 -14.46 8.14
N LEU A 94 -41.69 -14.35 9.27
CA LEU A 94 -41.94 -15.44 10.21
C LEU A 94 -43.42 -15.41 10.62
N HIS A 95 -44.13 -16.49 10.28
CA HIS A 95 -45.57 -16.66 10.53
C HIS A 95 -45.85 -16.95 12.02
N PRO A 96 -46.96 -16.46 12.59
CA PRO A 96 -47.30 -16.65 14.00
C PRO A 96 -48.03 -17.97 14.25
N SER A 97 -47.90 -18.53 15.46
CA SER A 97 -49.05 -18.86 16.33
C SER A 97 -48.66 -19.71 17.56
N GLN A 98 -49.41 -19.45 18.65
CA GLN A 98 -49.69 -20.30 19.83
C GLN A 98 -48.89 -20.07 21.13
N HIS A 99 -49.30 -18.95 21.76
CA HIS A 99 -49.64 -18.73 23.17
C HIS A 99 -49.69 -19.90 24.18
N SER A 100 -49.34 -19.50 25.42
CA SER A 100 -49.83 -19.95 26.75
C SER A 100 -49.30 -21.32 27.23
N VAL A 101 -48.88 -21.52 28.48
CA VAL A 101 -49.49 -21.18 29.77
C VAL A 101 -48.41 -21.13 30.87
N LEU A 102 -48.53 -20.16 31.79
CA LEU A 102 -47.84 -20.12 33.09
C LEU A 102 -48.43 -21.16 34.06
N ARG A 103 -47.60 -21.92 34.79
CA ARG A 103 -47.87 -22.23 36.20
C ARG A 103 -46.67 -22.77 36.97
N ALA A 104 -46.56 -22.25 38.18
CA ALA A 104 -45.61 -22.55 39.25
C ALA A 104 -45.80 -23.95 39.87
N ALA A 105 -44.73 -24.47 40.49
CA ALA A 105 -44.76 -25.00 41.85
C ALA A 105 -43.35 -25.36 42.35
N GLU A 106 -43.08 -24.91 43.57
CA GLU A 106 -41.96 -25.17 44.46
C GLU A 106 -41.84 -26.68 44.79
N SER A 107 -40.72 -27.26 45.23
CA SER A 107 -40.22 -27.06 46.61
C SER A 107 -39.04 -28.00 46.97
N THR A 108 -38.20 -27.50 47.89
CA THR A 108 -37.49 -28.21 48.99
C THR A 108 -36.18 -29.01 48.76
N LEU A 109 -35.06 -28.36 49.18
CA LEU A 109 -34.11 -28.68 50.28
C LEU A 109 -33.46 -30.10 50.32
N LYS A 110 -32.15 -30.33 50.51
CA LYS A 110 -31.10 -29.69 51.35
C LYS A 110 -29.71 -30.28 51.01
N GLY A 111 -28.63 -29.49 51.15
CA GLY A 111 -27.31 -29.98 51.64
C GLY A 111 -26.02 -29.58 50.89
N GLY A 112 -25.30 -28.56 51.39
CA GLY A 112 -23.82 -28.47 51.40
C GLY A 112 -23.07 -27.80 50.23
N GLN A 113 -22.50 -26.61 50.46
CA GLN A 113 -21.63 -25.77 49.59
C GLN A 113 -20.13 -26.23 49.56
N PRO A 114 -19.18 -25.64 48.76
CA PRO A 114 -19.25 -24.40 47.95
C PRO A 114 -18.67 -24.41 46.51
N ASN A 115 -19.31 -23.60 45.67
CA ASN A 115 -18.82 -22.67 44.63
C ASN A 115 -17.50 -22.96 43.87
N ASP A 116 -17.64 -23.24 42.57
CA ASP A 116 -16.82 -22.62 41.53
C ASP A 116 -17.74 -21.89 40.54
N VAL A 117 -17.45 -20.60 40.34
CA VAL A 117 -18.25 -19.64 39.58
C VAL A 117 -18.13 -19.93 38.10
N LEU A 118 -19.21 -20.43 37.51
CA LEU A 118 -19.35 -20.62 36.08
C LEU A 118 -19.75 -19.28 35.44
N VAL A 119 -18.79 -18.60 34.80
CA VAL A 119 -19.08 -17.47 33.91
C VAL A 119 -19.72 -18.02 32.64
N THR A 120 -21.01 -17.75 32.52
CA THR A 120 -21.84 -18.03 31.35
C THR A 120 -21.54 -17.03 30.23
N THR A 121 -20.95 -17.49 29.12
CA THR A 121 -21.05 -16.78 27.84
C THR A 121 -22.18 -17.38 27.02
N ILE A 122 -23.12 -16.49 26.69
CA ILE A 122 -24.39 -16.67 26.01
C ILE A 122 -24.19 -17.21 24.57
N ASN A 123 -25.17 -17.99 24.09
CA ASN A 123 -25.33 -18.62 22.77
C ASN A 123 -24.82 -20.07 22.62
N ARG A 124 -25.53 -21.00 23.28
CA ARG A 124 -25.83 -22.32 22.69
C ARG A 124 -27.31 -22.60 22.86
N VAL A 125 -28.02 -22.68 21.75
CA VAL A 125 -29.38 -23.25 21.68
C VAL A 125 -29.25 -24.75 22.01
N PRO A 126 -29.90 -25.26 23.06
CA PRO A 126 -29.92 -26.69 23.36
C PRO A 126 -31.06 -27.32 22.56
N GLY A 127 -30.82 -27.79 21.34
CA GLY A 127 -31.92 -28.39 20.58
C GLY A 127 -31.75 -28.75 19.12
N GLU A 128 -30.55 -28.89 18.57
CA GLU A 128 -30.38 -29.54 17.26
C GLU A 128 -29.28 -30.60 17.35
N VAL A 129 -29.67 -31.81 17.78
CA VAL A 129 -28.86 -32.99 17.55
C VAL A 129 -29.02 -33.35 16.07
N GLY A 130 -28.21 -32.72 15.21
CA GLY A 130 -28.02 -33.19 13.84
C GLY A 130 -27.69 -34.68 13.84
N TYR A 131 -28.19 -35.42 12.85
CA TYR A 131 -28.10 -36.87 12.76
C TYR A 131 -26.70 -37.40 13.11
N ARG A 132 -26.55 -37.90 14.34
CA ARG A 132 -25.30 -38.40 14.88
C ARG A 132 -25.33 -39.91 14.76
N GLN A 133 -24.47 -40.49 13.92
CA GLN A 133 -24.31 -41.95 13.89
C GLN A 133 -23.95 -42.42 15.31
N LYS A 134 -24.71 -43.37 15.86
CA LYS A 134 -24.41 -43.98 17.16
C LYS A 134 -22.96 -44.46 17.14
N LYS A 135 -22.16 -44.00 18.11
CA LYS A 135 -20.82 -44.53 18.37
C LYS A 135 -20.94 -46.06 18.50
N PRO A 136 -20.08 -46.89 17.87
CA PRO A 136 -19.96 -48.26 18.33
C PRO A 136 -19.60 -48.21 19.81
N GLY A 137 -20.37 -48.90 20.65
CA GLY A 137 -20.08 -49.01 22.09
C GLY A 137 -18.64 -49.47 22.30
N SER A 138 -18.00 -48.98 23.35
CA SER A 138 -16.68 -49.42 23.77
C SER A 138 -16.63 -50.95 23.71
N VAL A 139 -15.76 -51.49 22.86
CA VAL A 139 -15.56 -52.94 22.78
C VAL A 139 -15.25 -53.44 24.19
N ALA A 140 -16.03 -54.42 24.66
CA ALA A 140 -15.84 -55.03 25.96
C ALA A 140 -14.36 -55.41 26.18
N PRO A 141 -13.85 -55.33 27.42
CA PRO A 141 -12.43 -55.55 27.74
C PRO A 141 -11.88 -56.93 27.36
N SER A 142 -12.71 -57.86 26.87
CA SER A 142 -12.36 -59.25 26.51
C SER A 142 -11.65 -59.44 25.16
N LYS A 143 -11.31 -58.37 24.41
CA LYS A 143 -10.45 -58.43 23.21
C LYS A 143 -9.22 -57.51 23.30
N ARG A 144 -8.68 -57.26 24.50
CA ARG A 144 -7.42 -56.52 24.67
C ARG A 144 -6.22 -57.43 24.44
N MET A 145 -5.29 -57.02 23.58
CA MET A 145 -4.09 -57.79 23.30
C MET A 145 -3.01 -57.57 24.37
N ARG A 146 -2.29 -58.64 24.74
CA ARG A 146 -1.16 -58.59 25.70
C ARG A 146 -0.13 -57.52 25.25
N GLY A 147 0.15 -56.53 26.09
CA GLY A 147 1.14 -55.47 25.84
C GLY A 147 0.61 -54.16 25.23
N GLU A 148 -0.70 -54.04 24.98
CA GLU A 148 -1.30 -52.83 24.43
C GLU A 148 -1.37 -51.67 25.45
N GLU A 149 -1.57 -51.97 26.74
CA GLU A 149 -1.71 -50.95 27.79
C GLU A 149 -0.42 -50.15 28.03
N ALA A 150 0.74 -50.81 28.08
CA ALA A 150 2.05 -50.12 28.19
C ALA A 150 2.33 -49.18 27.00
N SER A 151 1.85 -49.56 25.80
CA SER A 151 1.99 -48.69 24.61
C SER A 151 1.07 -47.48 24.65
N ILE A 152 -0.13 -47.60 25.25
CA ILE A 152 -1.08 -46.49 25.40
C ILE A 152 -0.60 -45.51 26.48
N GLU A 153 -0.05 -46.01 27.59
CA GLU A 153 0.56 -45.17 28.63
C GLU A 153 1.74 -44.36 28.10
N HIS A 154 2.63 -45.01 27.34
CA HIS A 154 3.72 -44.31 26.68
C HIS A 154 3.23 -43.27 25.67
N LEU A 155 2.16 -43.56 24.92
CA LEU A 155 1.56 -42.59 23.99
C LEU A 155 0.88 -41.42 24.72
N SER A 156 0.29 -41.64 25.90
CA SER A 156 -0.30 -40.57 26.73
C SER A 156 0.76 -39.65 27.33
N GLN A 157 1.98 -40.15 27.57
CA GLN A 157 3.10 -39.30 27.97
C GLN A 157 3.64 -38.45 26.80
N VAL A 158 3.57 -38.97 25.57
CA VAL A 158 4.13 -38.31 24.36
C VAL A 158 3.11 -37.39 23.67
N THR A 159 1.84 -37.77 23.68
CA THR A 159 0.73 -37.02 23.12
C THR A 159 -0.15 -36.58 24.29
N GLN A 160 -0.46 -35.29 24.43
CA GLN A 160 -1.19 -34.70 25.56
C GLN A 160 -2.64 -35.24 25.75
N LEU A 161 -2.96 -36.39 25.17
CA LEU A 161 -4.22 -37.12 25.27
C LEU A 161 -4.22 -38.05 26.48
N SER A 162 -5.36 -38.13 27.14
CA SER A 162 -5.57 -39.08 28.23
C SER A 162 -5.60 -40.53 27.70
N THR A 163 -5.25 -41.49 28.56
CA THR A 163 -5.35 -42.93 28.23
C THR A 163 -6.78 -43.33 27.86
N GLY A 164 -7.79 -42.65 28.40
CA GLY A 164 -9.20 -42.82 28.04
C GLY A 164 -9.53 -42.35 26.62
N GLU A 165 -9.01 -41.20 26.21
CA GLU A 165 -9.22 -40.67 24.86
C GLU A 165 -8.54 -41.53 23.81
N ILE A 166 -7.30 -41.98 24.05
CA ILE A 166 -6.56 -42.85 23.13
C ILE A 166 -7.31 -44.18 22.90
N ARG A 167 -7.90 -44.74 23.95
CA ARG A 167 -8.74 -45.96 23.85
C ARG A 167 -10.01 -45.75 23.03
N ASN A 168 -10.54 -44.52 23.04
CA ASN A 168 -11.78 -44.16 22.36
C ASN A 168 -11.58 -43.68 20.92
N LEU A 169 -10.34 -43.61 20.43
CA LEU A 169 -10.05 -43.27 19.04
C LEU A 169 -10.60 -44.35 18.09
N TYR A 170 -11.15 -43.91 16.96
CA TYR A 170 -11.39 -44.81 15.84
C TYR A 170 -10.07 -45.42 15.40
N ARG A 171 -10.05 -46.75 15.22
CA ARG A 171 -8.90 -47.49 14.71
C ARG A 171 -9.29 -48.29 13.49
N PHE A 172 -8.91 -47.80 12.32
CA PHE A 172 -9.17 -48.48 11.06
C PHE A 172 -7.87 -49.03 10.48
N ALA A 173 -7.65 -50.34 10.57
CA ALA A 173 -6.56 -51.03 9.89
C ALA A 173 -6.96 -51.31 8.43
N LEU A 174 -6.49 -50.47 7.50
CA LEU A 174 -7.03 -50.42 6.13
C LEU A 174 -6.30 -51.33 5.15
N VAL A 175 -4.99 -51.49 5.34
CA VAL A 175 -4.16 -52.35 4.51
C VAL A 175 -3.31 -53.20 5.42
N ILE A 176 -3.46 -54.52 5.33
CA ILE A 176 -2.57 -55.49 5.96
C ILE A 176 -2.11 -56.42 4.84
N LYS A 177 -0.80 -56.47 4.57
CA LYS A 177 -0.26 -57.34 3.53
C LYS A 177 1.10 -57.89 3.90
N ARG A 178 1.39 -59.09 3.40
CA ARG A 178 2.73 -59.67 3.48
C ARG A 178 3.64 -58.98 2.45
N VAL A 179 4.81 -58.55 2.90
CA VAL A 179 5.86 -57.90 2.10
C VAL A 179 7.16 -58.67 2.31
N VAL A 180 7.77 -59.13 1.23
CA VAL A 180 9.05 -59.81 1.25
C VAL A 180 10.14 -58.78 0.96
N ASN A 181 11.02 -58.53 1.93
CA ASN A 181 12.17 -57.67 1.72
C ASN A 181 13.38 -58.53 1.35
N MET A 182 14.10 -58.17 0.29
CA MET A 182 15.42 -58.73 0.02
C MET A 182 16.46 -58.09 0.92
N LYS A 183 17.21 -58.91 1.67
CA LYS A 183 18.42 -58.51 2.38
C LYS A 183 19.60 -59.32 1.85
N ALA A 184 20.83 -58.90 2.18
CA ALA A 184 22.05 -59.65 1.83
C ALA A 184 22.04 -61.11 2.32
N LYS A 185 21.25 -61.44 3.36
CA LYS A 185 21.07 -62.80 3.91
C LYS A 185 19.85 -63.56 3.36
N GLY A 186 19.16 -63.05 2.33
CA GLY A 186 18.01 -63.70 1.68
C GLY A 186 16.67 -62.96 1.79
N LYS A 187 15.58 -63.63 1.37
CA LYS A 187 14.21 -63.11 1.38
C LYS A 187 13.62 -63.21 2.79
N GLN A 188 13.43 -62.08 3.49
CA GLN A 188 12.76 -62.05 4.80
C GLN A 188 11.29 -61.61 4.63
N PRO A 189 10.30 -62.49 4.89
CA PRO A 189 8.90 -62.08 4.90
C PRO A 189 8.62 -61.20 6.12
N SER A 190 7.89 -60.11 5.92
CA SER A 190 7.40 -59.21 6.95
C SER A 190 5.94 -58.85 6.67
N MET A 191 5.19 -58.49 7.69
CA MET A 191 3.84 -57.93 7.57
C MET A 191 3.90 -56.41 7.56
N TYR A 192 3.22 -55.80 6.59
CA TYR A 192 3.02 -54.35 6.48
C TYR A 192 1.58 -54.01 6.85
N ALA A 193 1.40 -53.00 7.70
CA ALA A 193 0.10 -52.45 8.06
C ALA A 193 0.04 -50.93 7.80
N LEU A 194 -1.11 -50.44 7.34
CA LEU A 194 -1.45 -49.01 7.26
C LEU A 194 -2.73 -48.77 8.08
N VAL A 195 -2.62 -47.93 9.10
CA VAL A 195 -3.71 -47.65 10.05
C VAL A 195 -4.07 -46.18 10.01
N VAL A 196 -5.37 -45.88 10.02
CA VAL A 196 -5.92 -44.54 10.19
C VAL A 196 -6.59 -44.45 11.55
N THR A 197 -6.28 -43.39 12.30
CA THR A 197 -6.83 -43.12 13.62
C THR A 197 -7.45 -41.74 13.69
N GLY A 198 -8.51 -41.58 14.48
CA GLY A 198 -9.09 -40.26 14.71
C GLY A 198 -10.16 -40.24 15.80
N ASN A 199 -10.48 -39.04 16.28
CA ASN A 199 -11.44 -38.86 17.38
C ASN A 199 -12.88 -38.59 16.91
N GLY A 200 -13.12 -38.51 15.60
CA GLY A 200 -14.43 -38.13 15.03
C GLY A 200 -14.79 -36.65 15.22
N HIS A 201 -13.85 -35.83 15.70
CA HIS A 201 -14.01 -34.41 15.98
C HIS A 201 -12.92 -33.58 15.29
N GLY A 202 -12.55 -33.97 14.07
CA GLY A 202 -11.57 -33.25 13.25
C GLY A 202 -10.12 -33.57 13.56
N LEU A 203 -9.80 -34.53 14.44
CA LEU A 203 -8.42 -34.97 14.64
C LEU A 203 -8.20 -36.32 13.95
N VAL A 204 -7.27 -36.38 12.99
CA VAL A 204 -6.97 -37.60 12.21
C VAL A 204 -5.47 -37.75 11.99
N GLY A 205 -5.00 -38.99 12.09
CA GLY A 205 -3.62 -39.38 11.77
C GLY A 205 -3.57 -40.67 10.98
N CYS A 206 -2.45 -40.91 10.29
CA CYS A 206 -2.20 -42.14 9.56
C CYS A 206 -0.77 -42.63 9.81
N GLY A 207 -0.60 -43.93 10.03
CA GLY A 207 0.69 -44.52 10.36
C GLY A 207 0.93 -45.85 9.66
N GLU A 208 2.19 -46.16 9.39
CA GLU A 208 2.64 -47.39 8.75
C GLU A 208 3.50 -48.23 9.70
N GLY A 209 3.34 -49.55 9.63
CA GLY A 209 4.02 -50.47 10.52
C GLY A 209 4.56 -51.66 9.74
N LYS A 210 5.78 -52.08 10.07
CA LYS A 210 6.39 -53.31 9.56
C LYS A 210 6.88 -54.15 10.74
N ASP A 211 6.47 -55.41 10.77
CA ASP A 211 6.89 -56.39 11.77
C ASP A 211 6.72 -57.80 11.21
N ASP A 212 7.23 -58.82 11.88
CA ASP A 212 7.09 -60.21 11.43
C ASP A 212 5.66 -60.72 11.63
N ALA A 213 4.97 -60.23 12.67
CA ALA A 213 3.56 -60.55 12.94
C ALA A 213 2.61 -59.41 12.54
N ALA A 214 1.44 -59.77 11.97
CA ALA A 214 0.43 -58.81 11.53
C ALA A 214 -0.04 -57.89 12.67
N ASN A 215 -0.28 -58.46 13.86
CA ASN A 215 -0.77 -57.71 15.02
C ASN A 215 0.25 -56.69 15.52
N LYS A 216 1.55 -57.07 15.56
CA LYS A 216 2.64 -56.15 15.95
C LYS A 216 2.83 -55.05 14.92
N ALA A 217 2.69 -55.36 13.62
CA ALA A 217 2.72 -54.36 12.56
C ALA A 217 1.57 -53.34 12.70
N VAL A 218 0.35 -53.80 13.02
CA VAL A 218 -0.81 -52.93 13.27
C VAL A 218 -0.62 -52.07 14.54
N GLN A 219 0.00 -52.59 15.60
CA GLN A 219 0.32 -51.81 16.81
C GLN A 219 1.36 -50.72 16.53
N LYS A 220 2.44 -51.04 15.79
CA LYS A 220 3.44 -50.05 15.37
C LYS A 220 2.82 -48.96 14.49
N ALA A 221 1.98 -49.37 13.54
CA ALA A 221 1.23 -48.45 12.67
C ALA A 221 0.29 -47.54 13.48
N PHE A 222 -0.41 -48.09 14.48
CA PHE A 222 -1.29 -47.33 15.37
C PHE A 222 -0.52 -46.30 16.21
N ALA A 223 0.58 -46.69 16.83
CA ALA A 223 1.41 -45.78 17.62
C ALA A 223 1.96 -44.62 16.77
N GLN A 224 2.34 -44.90 15.52
CA GLN A 224 2.73 -43.85 14.57
C GLN A 224 1.54 -42.98 14.17
N ALA A 225 0.37 -43.56 13.92
CA ALA A 225 -0.84 -42.82 13.55
C ALA A 225 -1.23 -41.81 14.63
N VAL A 226 -1.20 -42.21 15.91
CA VAL A 226 -1.48 -41.35 17.07
C VAL A 226 -0.50 -40.19 17.16
N ARG A 227 0.80 -40.42 16.93
CA ARG A 227 1.82 -39.35 16.90
C ARG A 227 1.66 -38.40 15.72
N SER A 228 1.09 -38.88 14.62
CA SER A 228 0.89 -38.11 13.38
C SER A 228 -0.47 -37.41 13.29
N MET A 229 -1.28 -37.46 14.36
CA MET A 229 -2.60 -36.84 14.35
C MET A 229 -2.50 -35.33 14.20
N ASP A 230 -3.19 -34.80 13.19
CA ASP A 230 -3.28 -33.37 12.93
C ASP A 230 -4.77 -32.98 12.77
N TYR A 231 -5.04 -31.70 12.99
CA TYR A 231 -6.38 -31.14 12.90
C TYR A 231 -6.80 -30.94 11.44
N VAL A 232 -8.03 -31.34 11.13
CA VAL A 232 -8.70 -31.19 9.85
C VAL A 232 -9.70 -30.06 9.98
N GLU A 233 -9.51 -29.00 9.18
CA GLU A 233 -10.46 -27.89 9.09
C GLU A 233 -11.79 -28.39 8.51
N ARG A 234 -12.86 -28.24 9.29
CA ARG A 234 -14.23 -28.62 8.91
C ARG A 234 -15.09 -27.37 8.81
N TYR A 235 -15.74 -27.18 7.67
CA TYR A 235 -16.77 -26.17 7.47
C TYR A 235 -18.08 -26.62 8.13
N GLU A 236 -18.67 -25.74 8.93
CA GLU A 236 -19.87 -26.03 9.75
C GLU A 236 -19.75 -27.31 10.58
N GLU A 237 -18.54 -27.60 11.09
CA GLU A 237 -18.20 -28.78 11.89
C GLU A 237 -18.41 -30.16 11.22
N ARG A 238 -18.74 -30.21 9.92
CA ARG A 238 -19.19 -31.46 9.25
C ARG A 238 -18.65 -31.71 7.83
N THR A 239 -18.43 -30.68 7.02
CA THR A 239 -17.94 -30.82 5.62
C THR A 239 -16.55 -30.24 5.42
N VAL A 240 -15.96 -30.47 4.24
CA VAL A 240 -14.81 -29.69 3.79
C VAL A 240 -15.30 -28.50 2.95
N TRP A 241 -14.57 -27.39 2.97
CA TRP A 241 -14.90 -26.21 2.19
C TRP A 241 -14.73 -26.44 0.68
N GLY A 242 -15.81 -26.32 -0.09
CA GLY A 242 -15.80 -26.33 -1.56
C GLY A 242 -15.29 -27.63 -2.22
N THR A 243 -14.62 -27.48 -3.36
CA THR A 243 -14.02 -28.59 -4.12
C THR A 243 -12.50 -28.61 -3.99
N MET A 244 -11.94 -29.72 -3.50
CA MET A 244 -10.49 -29.92 -3.34
C MET A 244 -9.96 -30.98 -4.31
N ASN A 245 -8.88 -30.67 -5.01
CA ASN A 245 -8.25 -31.56 -5.99
C ASN A 245 -6.75 -31.70 -5.70
N SER A 246 -6.24 -32.93 -5.62
CA SER A 246 -4.80 -33.19 -5.48
C SER A 246 -4.40 -34.51 -6.15
N ASN A 247 -3.09 -34.69 -6.37
CA ASN A 247 -2.51 -35.85 -7.03
C ASN A 247 -1.33 -36.46 -6.24
N PHE A 248 -1.15 -37.77 -6.43
CA PHE A 248 -0.11 -38.59 -5.81
C PHE A 248 0.40 -39.59 -6.84
N GLY A 249 1.48 -39.25 -7.52
CA GLY A 249 1.91 -39.97 -8.71
C GLY A 249 0.77 -40.04 -9.73
N THR A 250 0.34 -41.25 -10.09
CA THR A 250 -0.77 -41.48 -11.03
C THR A 250 -2.17 -41.52 -10.37
N CYS A 251 -2.28 -41.35 -9.07
CA CYS A 251 -3.58 -41.27 -8.36
C CYS A 251 -4.00 -39.79 -8.25
N LYS A 252 -5.22 -39.45 -8.64
CA LYS A 252 -5.81 -38.10 -8.47
C LYS A 252 -7.12 -38.22 -7.70
N ILE A 253 -7.29 -37.43 -6.65
CA ILE A 253 -8.52 -37.41 -5.85
C ILE A 253 -9.15 -36.02 -5.97
N GLU A 254 -10.44 -36.02 -6.25
CA GLU A 254 -11.30 -34.84 -6.23
C GLU A 254 -12.35 -35.04 -5.14
N MET A 255 -12.35 -34.18 -4.13
CA MET A 255 -13.30 -34.16 -3.02
C MET A 255 -14.19 -32.93 -3.13
N ARG A 256 -15.49 -33.08 -2.88
CA ARG A 256 -16.48 -32.00 -2.94
C ARG A 256 -17.41 -32.08 -1.74
N SER A 257 -17.78 -30.93 -1.18
CA SER A 257 -18.85 -30.87 -0.19
C SER A 257 -20.17 -31.41 -0.76
N ARG A 258 -20.97 -32.04 0.09
CA ARG A 258 -22.36 -32.40 -0.23
C ARG A 258 -23.30 -31.64 0.70
N PRO A 259 -24.56 -31.41 0.28
CA PRO A 259 -25.54 -30.82 1.17
C PRO A 259 -25.73 -31.64 2.46
N PRO A 260 -26.08 -30.99 3.59
CA PRO A 260 -26.46 -31.66 4.84
C PRO A 260 -27.39 -32.84 4.61
N GLY A 261 -27.15 -33.96 5.30
CA GLY A 261 -28.04 -35.13 5.30
C GLY A 261 -27.85 -36.11 4.14
N PHE A 262 -27.09 -35.78 3.09
CA PHE A 262 -26.89 -36.68 1.94
C PHE A 262 -25.84 -37.78 2.13
N GLY A 263 -25.12 -37.79 3.25
CA GLY A 263 -24.14 -38.82 3.60
C GLY A 263 -22.87 -38.82 2.74
N LEU A 264 -21.95 -39.73 3.08
CA LEU A 264 -20.67 -39.93 2.39
C LEU A 264 -20.87 -40.68 1.06
N ARG A 265 -20.53 -40.07 -0.07
CA ARG A 265 -20.44 -40.72 -1.40
C ARG A 265 -19.00 -40.73 -1.88
N VAL A 266 -18.21 -41.60 -1.26
CA VAL A 266 -16.75 -41.67 -1.42
C VAL A 266 -16.29 -43.12 -1.58
N ASN A 267 -15.04 -43.31 -2.02
CA ASN A 267 -14.39 -44.63 -2.04
C ASN A 267 -14.35 -45.26 -0.62
N PRO A 268 -14.45 -46.60 -0.46
CA PRO A 268 -14.44 -47.26 0.86
C PRO A 268 -13.28 -46.86 1.78
N HIS A 269 -12.09 -46.61 1.23
CA HIS A 269 -10.95 -46.18 2.02
C HIS A 269 -11.06 -44.71 2.47
N ILE A 270 -11.57 -43.83 1.59
CA ILE A 270 -11.85 -42.43 1.93
C ILE A 270 -13.00 -42.35 2.94
N HIS A 271 -13.95 -43.28 2.88
CA HIS A 271 -15.06 -43.35 3.84
C HIS A 271 -14.53 -43.55 5.27
N GLN A 272 -13.55 -44.43 5.47
CA GLN A 272 -12.96 -44.66 6.79
C GLN A 272 -12.13 -43.47 7.27
N VAL A 273 -11.44 -42.77 6.36
CA VAL A 273 -10.70 -41.53 6.69
C VAL A 273 -11.67 -40.40 7.07
N ALA A 274 -12.72 -40.17 6.28
CA ALA A 274 -13.75 -39.18 6.57
C ALA A 274 -14.47 -39.48 7.89
N LYS A 275 -14.76 -40.76 8.16
CA LYS A 275 -15.35 -41.20 9.43
C LYS A 275 -14.42 -40.95 10.63
N ALA A 276 -13.12 -41.19 10.48
CA ALA A 276 -12.15 -40.86 11.52
C ALA A 276 -12.07 -39.34 11.77
N ALA A 277 -12.26 -38.53 10.73
CA ALA A 277 -12.32 -37.07 10.81
C ALA A 277 -13.63 -36.51 11.38
N GLY A 278 -14.71 -37.30 11.38
CA GLY A 278 -16.04 -36.81 11.72
C GLY A 278 -16.73 -36.04 10.59
N ILE A 279 -16.33 -36.28 9.34
CA ILE A 279 -16.97 -35.72 8.14
C ILE A 279 -18.11 -36.64 7.73
N THR A 280 -19.31 -36.10 7.53
CA THR A 280 -20.54 -36.90 7.29
C THR A 280 -21.10 -36.74 5.87
N ASP A 281 -20.71 -35.70 5.15
CA ASP A 281 -21.35 -35.22 3.91
C ASP A 281 -20.30 -34.79 2.87
N LEU A 282 -19.54 -35.77 2.39
CA LEU A 282 -18.46 -35.62 1.40
C LEU A 282 -18.73 -36.46 0.16
N SER A 283 -18.42 -35.93 -1.02
CA SER A 283 -18.29 -36.71 -2.25
C SER A 283 -16.83 -36.76 -2.67
N ALA A 284 -16.34 -37.93 -3.11
CA ALA A 284 -14.96 -38.04 -3.56
C ALA A 284 -14.86 -39.00 -4.74
N LYS A 285 -14.19 -38.55 -5.81
CA LYS A 285 -13.92 -39.33 -7.01
C LYS A 285 -12.41 -39.57 -7.14
N VAL A 286 -12.02 -40.83 -7.34
CA VAL A 286 -10.64 -41.24 -7.55
C VAL A 286 -10.41 -41.49 -9.04
N HIS A 287 -9.46 -40.76 -9.61
CA HIS A 287 -9.00 -40.86 -10.99
C HIS A 287 -7.60 -41.50 -11.06
N GLY A 288 -7.31 -42.21 -12.15
CA GLY A 288 -6.02 -42.88 -12.35
C GLY A 288 -5.85 -44.11 -11.46
N SER A 289 -4.72 -44.20 -10.73
CA SER A 289 -4.40 -45.37 -9.90
C SER A 289 -5.27 -45.48 -8.65
N ARG A 290 -5.96 -46.62 -8.49
CA ARG A 290 -6.82 -46.93 -7.33
C ARG A 290 -6.12 -47.75 -6.24
N ASN A 291 -4.78 -47.72 -6.18
CA ASN A 291 -4.04 -48.45 -5.15
C ASN A 291 -4.41 -47.92 -3.75
N PRO A 292 -4.89 -48.77 -2.83
CA PRO A 292 -5.42 -48.34 -1.54
C PRO A 292 -4.42 -47.51 -0.73
N ILE A 293 -3.13 -47.86 -0.78
CA ILE A 293 -2.08 -47.13 -0.07
C ILE A 293 -1.97 -45.68 -0.59
N ARG A 294 -2.05 -45.48 -1.91
CA ARG A 294 -1.98 -44.14 -2.52
C ARG A 294 -3.24 -43.33 -2.23
N VAL A 295 -4.40 -43.98 -2.30
CA VAL A 295 -5.70 -43.33 -2.05
C VAL A 295 -5.79 -42.83 -0.60
N ILE A 296 -5.42 -43.67 0.38
CA ILE A 296 -5.45 -43.31 1.80
C ILE A 296 -4.46 -42.18 2.10
N LYS A 297 -3.22 -42.30 1.61
CA LYS A 297 -2.17 -41.30 1.86
C LYS A 297 -2.53 -39.94 1.26
N LEU A 298 -3.03 -39.92 0.02
CA LEU A 298 -3.49 -38.69 -0.62
C LEU A 298 -4.71 -38.10 0.06
N ALA A 299 -5.68 -38.92 0.50
CA ALA A 299 -6.86 -38.44 1.22
C ALA A 299 -6.50 -37.79 2.56
N CYS A 300 -5.62 -38.40 3.37
CA CYS A 300 -5.15 -37.80 4.61
C CYS A 300 -4.38 -36.49 4.36
N ALA A 301 -3.47 -36.47 3.37
CA ALA A 301 -2.70 -35.26 3.04
C ALA A 301 -3.60 -34.10 2.55
N MET A 302 -4.64 -34.40 1.76
CA MET A 302 -5.61 -33.39 1.32
C MET A 302 -6.36 -32.77 2.51
N LEU A 303 -6.79 -33.60 3.48
CA LEU A 303 -7.49 -33.13 4.68
C LEU A 303 -6.59 -32.33 5.63
N HIS A 304 -5.27 -32.59 5.64
CA HIS A 304 -4.28 -31.83 6.41
C HIS A 304 -3.80 -30.53 5.71
N GLY A 305 -4.39 -30.17 4.56
CA GLY A 305 -4.06 -28.94 3.83
C GLY A 305 -2.87 -29.05 2.88
N GLY A 306 -2.59 -30.25 2.36
CA GLY A 306 -1.52 -30.51 1.40
C GLY A 306 -0.14 -30.76 2.03
N SER A 307 0.00 -30.60 3.35
CA SER A 307 1.20 -31.01 4.09
C SER A 307 1.21 -32.51 4.35
N ASN A 308 2.38 -33.14 4.19
CA ASN A 308 2.57 -34.53 4.59
C ASN A 308 2.50 -34.67 6.12
N PRO A 309 1.85 -35.72 6.64
CA PRO A 309 2.01 -36.12 8.04
C PRO A 309 3.50 -36.25 8.38
N VAL A 310 3.88 -35.89 9.61
CA VAL A 310 5.27 -35.58 10.05
C VAL A 310 6.31 -36.70 9.81
N ASP A 311 5.88 -37.93 9.50
CA ASP A 311 6.74 -39.08 9.21
C ASP A 311 6.64 -39.62 7.76
N MET A 312 5.90 -38.96 6.89
CA MET A 312 5.70 -39.40 5.51
C MET A 312 6.77 -38.79 4.60
N GLY A 313 7.59 -39.65 3.97
CA GLY A 313 8.58 -39.23 2.98
C GLY A 313 7.97 -38.30 1.92
N GLY A 314 8.69 -37.23 1.56
CA GLY A 314 8.22 -36.15 0.69
C GLY A 314 7.71 -36.62 -0.67
N PHE A 315 6.67 -35.94 -1.18
CA PHE A 315 6.24 -36.01 -2.58
C PHE A 315 6.98 -34.95 -3.40
N MET A 316 7.15 -35.21 -4.69
CA MET A 316 7.97 -34.45 -5.64
C MET A 316 8.01 -32.92 -5.40
N PHE A 317 9.24 -32.40 -5.49
CA PHE A 317 9.69 -31.00 -5.51
C PHE A 317 9.92 -30.24 -4.19
N ALA A 318 9.64 -30.82 -3.01
CA ALA A 318 10.21 -30.29 -1.77
C ALA A 318 10.57 -31.44 -0.80
N ALA A 319 11.80 -31.46 -0.31
CA ALA A 319 12.18 -32.34 0.79
C ALA A 319 11.42 -31.89 2.05
N GLY A 320 10.24 -32.47 2.30
CA GLY A 320 9.53 -32.30 3.57
C GLY A 320 10.47 -32.68 4.72
N GLN A 321 10.60 -31.80 5.72
CA GLN A 321 11.47 -32.05 6.87
C GLN A 321 11.06 -33.35 7.56
N ARG A 322 11.93 -34.38 7.52
CA ARG A 322 11.86 -35.50 8.46
C ARG A 322 12.23 -34.96 9.83
N ARG A 323 11.24 -34.71 10.70
CA ARG A 323 11.53 -34.38 12.10
C ARG A 323 12.08 -35.61 12.82
N ASN A 324 13.05 -35.39 13.71
CA ASN A 324 13.66 -36.45 14.51
C ASN A 324 12.57 -37.22 15.29
N LYS A 325 12.53 -38.54 15.12
CA LYS A 325 11.60 -39.50 15.79
C LYS A 325 11.55 -39.43 17.32
N LYS A 326 12.38 -38.58 17.94
CA LYS A 326 12.62 -38.55 19.39
C LYS A 326 12.12 -37.30 20.11
N VAL A 327 11.73 -36.22 19.43
CA VAL A 327 11.78 -34.90 20.13
C VAL A 327 10.47 -34.12 20.25
N ASN A 328 9.53 -34.13 19.30
CA ASN A 328 8.36 -33.24 19.43
C ASN A 328 7.01 -33.96 19.21
N GLY A 329 6.13 -33.87 20.21
CA GLY A 329 4.74 -34.35 20.18
C GLY A 329 3.77 -33.40 19.47
N MET A 330 2.48 -33.64 19.70
CA MET A 330 1.32 -32.91 19.15
C MET A 330 1.45 -31.40 19.38
N MET A 331 1.24 -30.59 18.33
CA MET A 331 1.15 -29.13 18.43
C MET A 331 -0.32 -28.72 18.57
N THR A 332 -0.59 -27.67 19.36
CA THR A 332 -1.96 -27.18 19.55
C THR A 332 -2.51 -26.56 18.26
N ALA A 333 -3.84 -26.57 18.08
CA ALA A 333 -4.49 -25.99 16.90
C ALA A 333 -4.15 -24.50 16.69
N GLU A 334 -3.79 -23.80 17.77
CA GLU A 334 -3.38 -22.39 17.72
C GLU A 334 -1.94 -22.21 17.26
N GLU A 335 -1.00 -23.04 17.72
CA GLU A 335 0.40 -22.98 17.30
C GLU A 335 0.57 -23.33 15.82
N ILE A 336 -0.21 -24.27 15.30
CA ILE A 336 -0.22 -24.63 13.87
C ILE A 336 -0.87 -23.52 13.05
N GLY A 337 -1.96 -22.93 13.53
CA GLY A 337 -2.59 -21.75 12.92
C GLY A 337 -1.63 -20.56 12.84
N LYS A 338 -0.81 -20.35 13.87
CA LYS A 338 0.25 -19.33 13.90
C LYS A 338 1.40 -19.67 12.94
N ALA A 339 1.88 -20.92 12.93
CA ALA A 339 2.98 -21.37 12.06
C ALA A 339 2.62 -21.39 10.56
N ARG A 340 1.34 -21.60 10.22
CA ARG A 340 0.83 -21.58 8.85
C ARG A 340 0.27 -20.21 8.43
N GLY A 341 0.38 -19.18 9.28
CA GLY A 341 -0.04 -17.81 8.98
C GLY A 341 -1.56 -17.59 8.91
N ARG A 342 -2.35 -18.49 9.51
CA ARG A 342 -3.82 -18.48 9.45
C ARG A 342 -4.49 -17.89 10.71
N LYS A 343 -3.79 -17.83 11.84
CA LYS A 343 -4.25 -17.16 13.06
C LYS A 343 -3.25 -16.08 13.47
N ALA A 344 -3.76 -14.88 13.75
CA ALA A 344 -2.95 -13.77 14.27
C ALA A 344 -2.51 -14.04 15.72
N ILE A 345 -1.36 -13.50 16.09
CA ILE A 345 -0.92 -13.41 17.49
C ILE A 345 -1.75 -12.30 18.12
N ASP A 346 -2.56 -12.64 19.11
CA ASP A 346 -3.12 -11.63 19.99
C ASP A 346 -1.97 -11.09 20.85
N ALA A 347 -1.51 -9.87 20.56
CA ALA A 347 -0.37 -9.24 21.24
C ALA A 347 -0.66 -8.88 22.71
N SER A 348 -1.87 -9.17 23.19
CA SER A 348 -2.35 -8.84 24.53
C SER A 348 -2.08 -9.92 25.59
N GLN A 349 -1.63 -11.13 25.22
CA GLN A 349 -1.32 -12.19 26.19
C GLN A 349 0.17 -12.55 26.21
N GLY A 350 0.91 -11.72 26.95
CA GLY A 350 2.29 -11.96 27.32
C GLY A 350 2.68 -11.18 28.56
N ARG A 351 2.51 -11.83 29.72
CA ARG A 351 2.97 -11.51 31.09
C ARG A 351 1.93 -10.90 32.04
N GLU A 352 1.72 -11.66 33.11
CA GLU A 352 0.99 -11.34 34.33
C GLU A 352 1.27 -9.91 34.83
N TRP A 353 0.21 -9.12 34.98
CA TRP A 353 0.20 -7.95 35.84
C TRP A 353 -0.71 -8.22 37.03
N LYS A 354 -0.11 -8.23 38.22
CA LYS A 354 -0.81 -8.29 39.50
C LYS A 354 -1.69 -7.06 39.66
N ARG A 355 -3.01 -7.32 39.70
CA ARG A 355 -4.06 -6.71 40.54
C ARG A 355 -3.82 -5.24 40.95
N LEU A 356 -4.53 -4.33 40.31
CA LEU A 356 -4.94 -3.06 40.90
C LEU A 356 -6.47 -2.98 40.81
N GLU A 357 -7.08 -2.86 41.98
CA GLU A 357 -8.53 -2.79 42.17
C GLU A 357 -9.10 -1.47 41.66
N SER A 358 -10.31 -1.58 41.16
CA SER A 358 -11.22 -0.50 40.79
C SER A 358 -11.67 0.30 42.01
N SER A 359 -11.59 1.63 41.92
CA SER A 359 -12.63 2.49 42.47
C SER A 359 -12.83 3.71 41.57
N CYS A 360 -14.07 3.87 41.14
CA CYS A 360 -14.56 4.94 40.31
C CYS A 360 -15.02 6.11 41.21
N SER A 361 -14.96 7.32 40.67
CA SER A 361 -15.86 8.47 40.90
C SER A 361 -15.27 9.77 41.50
N SER A 362 -15.64 10.85 40.79
CA SER A 362 -15.82 12.25 41.22
C SER A 362 -14.58 13.16 41.43
N SER A 363 -14.45 14.13 40.51
CA SER A 363 -13.96 15.50 40.78
C SER A 363 -14.96 16.26 41.70
N PRO A 364 -14.60 17.32 42.48
CA PRO A 364 -13.77 18.46 42.03
C PRO A 364 -12.94 19.24 43.10
N ARG A 365 -12.25 20.30 42.62
CA ARG A 365 -11.75 21.53 43.30
C ARG A 365 -10.41 21.52 44.10
N LEU A 366 -9.49 22.35 43.59
CA LEU A 366 -8.55 23.30 44.24
C LEU A 366 -8.50 23.33 45.78
N VAL A 367 -7.29 23.22 46.36
CA VAL A 367 -6.74 24.09 47.44
C VAL A 367 -5.20 23.92 47.53
N LEU A 368 -4.48 25.05 47.62
CA LEU A 368 -3.08 25.19 48.01
C LEU A 368 -2.82 24.63 49.43
N LEU A 369 -1.66 24.02 49.70
CA LEU A 369 -0.83 24.33 50.89
C LEU A 369 0.52 23.59 50.90
N ARG A 370 1.54 24.36 51.31
CA ARG A 370 2.91 23.96 51.66
C ARG A 370 2.92 23.26 53.04
N TYR A 371 3.79 22.26 53.26
CA TYR A 371 4.92 22.26 54.23
C TYR A 371 5.46 20.83 54.50
N THR A 372 6.79 20.70 54.29
CA THR A 372 7.84 19.90 55.00
C THR A 372 7.48 18.67 55.84
N ARG A 373 8.16 17.53 55.62
CA ARG A 373 9.38 17.06 56.34
C ARG A 373 9.72 15.60 55.99
N SER A 374 11.02 15.39 55.77
CA SER A 374 11.87 14.19 55.94
C SER A 374 11.24 12.82 56.22
N LEU A 375 11.64 11.80 55.43
CA LEU A 375 12.36 10.59 55.86
C LEU A 375 12.53 9.58 54.69
N CYS A 376 13.78 9.21 54.41
CA CYS A 376 14.32 8.07 53.63
C CYS A 376 13.77 7.77 52.20
N PRO A 377 14.65 7.59 51.19
CA PRO A 377 14.22 7.29 49.82
C PRO A 377 13.77 5.83 49.71
N PRO A 378 12.58 5.52 49.19
CA PRO A 378 12.32 4.19 48.66
C PRO A 378 13.17 4.02 47.40
N ARG A 379 13.76 2.83 47.21
CA ARG A 379 14.36 2.43 45.93
C ARG A 379 13.25 2.39 44.88
N TRP A 380 13.14 3.44 44.08
CA TRP A 380 12.36 3.41 42.86
C TRP A 380 13.11 2.51 41.89
N ASN A 381 12.58 1.31 41.65
CA ASN A 381 12.89 0.57 40.45
C ASN A 381 12.45 1.46 39.28
N ALA A 382 13.42 2.14 38.66
CA ALA A 382 13.23 2.78 37.37
C ALA A 382 12.73 1.68 36.41
N MET A 383 11.44 1.69 36.09
CA MET A 383 10.96 1.05 34.89
C MET A 383 11.75 1.67 33.75
N SER A 384 12.70 0.92 33.17
CA SER A 384 13.46 1.42 32.03
C SER A 384 12.46 1.69 30.90
N THR A 385 12.21 2.95 30.62
CA THR A 385 11.54 3.41 29.42
C THR A 385 12.33 2.88 28.24
N ARG A 386 11.81 1.86 27.55
CA ARG A 386 12.44 1.41 26.30
C ARG A 386 12.32 2.56 25.30
N GLY A 387 13.45 3.07 24.83
CA GLY A 387 13.45 4.09 23.79
C GLY A 387 12.69 3.62 22.55
N SER A 388 12.04 4.55 21.86
CA SER A 388 11.25 4.28 20.65
C SER A 388 11.54 5.29 19.55
N LEU A 389 11.38 4.83 18.31
CA LEU A 389 11.53 5.64 17.12
C LEU A 389 10.22 5.56 16.35
N THR A 390 9.49 6.68 16.26
CA THR A 390 8.13 6.72 15.67
C THR A 390 8.04 7.81 14.61
N GLN A 391 7.39 7.52 13.50
CA GLN A 391 7.15 8.51 12.45
C GLN A 391 6.01 9.45 12.86
N THR A 392 6.22 10.76 12.77
CA THR A 392 5.22 11.79 13.14
C THR A 392 4.58 12.45 11.93
N SER A 393 5.37 12.80 10.92
CA SER A 393 4.88 13.45 9.71
C SER A 393 5.59 12.97 8.46
N VAL A 394 4.89 13.06 7.33
CA VAL A 394 5.38 12.70 6.01
C VAL A 394 5.03 13.81 5.03
N ILE A 395 6.06 14.33 4.37
CA ILE A 395 5.91 15.15 3.18
C ILE A 395 5.97 14.23 1.98
N VAL A 396 4.91 14.25 1.19
CA VAL A 396 4.74 13.36 0.04
C VAL A 396 5.40 13.92 -1.23
N PRO A 397 5.91 13.05 -2.10
CA PRO A 397 6.41 13.45 -3.40
C PRO A 397 5.27 13.92 -4.31
N ALA A 398 5.66 14.70 -5.31
CA ALA A 398 4.81 15.06 -6.44
C ALA A 398 4.59 13.83 -7.35
N PRO A 399 3.49 13.80 -8.14
CA PRO A 399 3.26 12.72 -9.11
C PRO A 399 4.40 12.61 -10.12
N SER A 400 4.76 11.39 -10.49
CA SER A 400 5.73 11.16 -11.56
C SER A 400 5.11 11.50 -12.91
N THR A 401 5.79 12.34 -13.68
CA THR A 401 5.35 12.75 -15.01
C THR A 401 6.34 12.31 -16.09
N THR A 402 5.83 12.05 -17.28
CA THR A 402 6.62 11.72 -18.46
C THR A 402 6.17 12.60 -19.61
N ARG A 403 7.13 13.16 -20.36
CA ARG A 403 6.83 14.14 -21.39
C ARG A 403 5.99 13.50 -22.50
N GLY A 404 4.91 14.17 -22.89
CA GLY A 404 4.04 13.72 -23.98
C GLY A 404 3.10 12.57 -23.63
N GLN A 405 3.04 12.17 -22.36
CA GLN A 405 2.09 11.18 -21.86
C GLN A 405 1.19 11.81 -20.79
N CYS A 406 -0.03 11.32 -20.67
CA CYS A 406 -0.89 11.72 -19.56
C CYS A 406 -0.45 11.06 -18.25
N THR A 407 -0.49 11.81 -17.15
CA THR A 407 -0.39 11.26 -15.80
C THR A 407 -1.80 11.12 -15.23
N LYS A 408 -2.19 9.90 -14.88
CA LYS A 408 -3.54 9.61 -14.36
C LYS A 408 -3.68 10.10 -12.93
N LEU A 409 -4.62 11.01 -12.72
CA LEU A 409 -5.06 11.44 -11.41
C LEU A 409 -6.49 10.97 -11.17
N TYR A 410 -6.74 10.50 -9.95
CA TYR A 410 -8.07 10.10 -9.53
C TYR A 410 -8.38 10.70 -8.16
N SER A 411 -9.65 10.83 -7.80
CA SER A 411 -10.08 11.22 -6.47
C SER A 411 -10.70 10.04 -5.74
N THR A 412 -10.65 10.07 -4.41
CA THR A 412 -11.44 9.15 -3.58
C THR A 412 -12.94 9.43 -3.77
N PRO A 413 -13.82 8.45 -3.55
CA PRO A 413 -15.28 8.69 -3.64
C PRO A 413 -15.78 9.82 -2.73
N SER A 414 -15.11 10.05 -1.59
CA SER A 414 -15.38 11.16 -0.69
C SER A 414 -14.94 12.52 -1.24
N GLY A 415 -13.99 12.55 -2.18
CA GLY A 415 -13.45 13.77 -2.77
C GLY A 415 -12.47 14.55 -1.89
N HIS A 416 -12.08 14.02 -0.72
CA HIS A 416 -11.12 14.70 0.17
C HIS A 416 -9.66 14.45 -0.20
N SER A 417 -9.38 13.36 -0.92
CA SER A 417 -8.03 12.95 -1.27
C SER A 417 -7.89 12.64 -2.76
N ILE A 418 -6.70 12.92 -3.28
CA ILE A 418 -6.28 12.59 -4.63
C ILE A 418 -5.36 11.37 -4.62
N ALA A 419 -5.45 10.55 -5.66
CA ALA A 419 -4.74 9.30 -5.84
C ALA A 419 -3.81 9.41 -7.03
N TYR A 420 -2.53 9.07 -6.82
CA TYR A 420 -1.52 9.08 -7.87
C TYR A 420 -0.31 8.18 -7.54
N GLY A 421 0.43 7.80 -8.58
CA GLY A 421 1.73 7.14 -8.44
C GLY A 421 2.87 8.14 -8.42
N SER A 422 3.88 7.88 -7.60
CA SER A 422 5.14 8.63 -7.63
C SER A 422 6.30 7.69 -7.36
N SER A 423 7.23 7.57 -8.32
CA SER A 423 8.32 6.61 -8.28
C SER A 423 7.77 5.24 -7.87
N ARG A 424 8.26 4.62 -6.79
CA ARG A 424 7.82 3.31 -6.29
C ARG A 424 6.65 3.35 -5.31
N LEU A 425 5.99 4.49 -5.13
CA LEU A 425 4.90 4.66 -4.17
C LEU A 425 3.55 4.88 -4.86
N ALA A 426 2.52 4.22 -4.33
CA ALA A 426 1.13 4.53 -4.58
C ALA A 426 0.60 5.40 -3.44
N LEU A 427 0.08 6.59 -3.76
CA LEU A 427 -0.25 7.61 -2.76
C LEU A 427 -1.72 8.01 -2.83
N LEU A 428 -2.33 8.19 -1.64
CA LEU A 428 -3.55 8.95 -1.44
C LEU A 428 -3.20 10.18 -0.61
N ARG A 429 -3.20 11.35 -1.25
CA ARG A 429 -2.86 12.64 -0.65
C ARG A 429 -4.14 13.42 -0.35
N PRO A 430 -4.39 13.82 0.90
CA PRO A 430 -5.47 14.74 1.21
C PRO A 430 -5.18 16.13 0.66
N LEU A 431 -6.22 16.84 0.20
CA LEU A 431 -6.08 18.20 -0.30
C LEU A 431 -5.90 19.23 0.83
N PHE A 432 -6.59 19.01 1.95
CA PHE A 432 -6.55 19.86 3.13
C PHE A 432 -6.05 19.05 4.33
N PRO A 433 -4.75 19.14 4.65
CA PRO A 433 -4.15 18.36 5.75
C PRO A 433 -4.62 18.81 7.14
N ASP A 434 -5.28 19.96 7.27
CA ASP A 434 -5.71 20.53 8.56
C ASP A 434 -6.93 19.80 9.17
N SER A 435 -7.61 18.94 8.41
CA SER A 435 -8.72 18.13 8.94
C SER A 435 -8.22 16.89 9.67
N SER A 436 -8.72 16.63 10.86
CA SER A 436 -8.34 15.50 11.75
C SER A 436 -8.52 14.09 11.16
N THR A 437 -9.13 13.96 9.99
CA THR A 437 -9.39 12.70 9.27
C THR A 437 -8.42 12.43 8.10
N ALA A 438 -7.51 13.36 7.82
CA ALA A 438 -6.73 13.40 6.59
C ALA A 438 -5.29 12.90 6.78
N GLU A 439 -5.12 11.60 7.03
CA GLU A 439 -3.79 10.99 6.98
C GLU A 439 -3.37 10.66 5.54
N VAL A 440 -2.11 10.93 5.22
CA VAL A 440 -1.47 10.48 3.98
C VAL A 440 -1.38 8.95 4.00
N ARG A 441 -1.85 8.31 2.94
CA ARG A 441 -1.74 6.85 2.78
C ARG A 441 -0.74 6.54 1.68
N ALA A 442 0.24 5.70 1.99
CA ALA A 442 1.32 5.37 1.07
C ALA A 442 1.58 3.87 1.05
N PHE A 443 1.54 3.27 -0.15
CA PHE A 443 1.84 1.85 -0.36
C PHE A 443 3.05 1.68 -1.28
N GLY A 444 3.98 0.80 -0.90
CA GLY A 444 5.24 0.61 -1.62
C GLY A 444 5.19 -0.53 -2.64
N HIS A 445 5.68 -0.25 -3.85
CA HIS A 445 5.91 -1.22 -4.92
C HIS A 445 7.41 -1.51 -5.10
N ALA A 446 7.72 -2.61 -5.80
CA ALA A 446 9.09 -2.93 -6.20
C ALA A 446 9.55 -2.09 -7.40
N GLN A 447 8.61 -1.78 -8.31
CA GLN A 447 8.85 -0.98 -9.52
C GLN A 447 8.05 0.32 -9.48
N SER A 448 8.28 1.20 -10.48
CA SER A 448 7.59 2.48 -10.56
C SER A 448 6.08 2.29 -10.73
N VAL A 449 5.29 2.98 -9.92
CA VAL A 449 3.83 2.99 -10.00
C VAL A 449 3.40 4.01 -11.06
N GLY A 450 2.63 3.58 -12.05
CA GLY A 450 2.12 4.44 -13.12
C GLY A 450 0.72 4.99 -12.83
N VAL A 451 -0.12 4.20 -12.16
CA VAL A 451 -1.53 4.55 -11.92
C VAL A 451 -2.01 4.05 -10.56
N VAL A 452 -2.85 4.84 -9.90
CA VAL A 452 -3.52 4.49 -8.64
C VAL A 452 -4.98 4.90 -8.72
N LYS A 453 -5.87 3.90 -8.75
CA LYS A 453 -7.32 4.09 -8.82
C LYS A 453 -7.98 3.65 -7.51
N PRO A 454 -8.70 4.54 -6.79
CA PRO A 454 -9.52 4.13 -5.66
C PRO A 454 -10.64 3.17 -6.10
N VAL A 455 -10.74 2.04 -5.41
CA VAL A 455 -11.75 0.98 -5.59
C VAL A 455 -12.70 1.05 -4.40
N GLY A 456 -13.57 2.04 -4.42
CA GLY A 456 -14.42 2.40 -3.28
C GLY A 456 -13.66 3.20 -2.21
N GLU A 457 -14.19 3.18 -0.99
CA GLU A 457 -13.64 3.95 0.14
C GLU A 457 -12.50 3.24 0.87
N TYR A 458 -12.50 1.90 0.84
CA TYR A 458 -11.60 1.08 1.63
C TYR A 458 -10.45 0.47 0.84
N TYR A 459 -10.55 0.34 -0.49
CA TYR A 459 -9.50 -0.27 -1.31
C TYR A 459 -8.99 0.70 -2.38
N ALA A 460 -7.73 0.51 -2.79
CA ALA A 460 -7.16 1.16 -3.95
C ALA A 460 -6.42 0.12 -4.82
N ALA A 461 -6.59 0.22 -6.13
CA ALA A 461 -5.85 -0.54 -7.12
C ALA A 461 -4.68 0.29 -7.64
N SER A 462 -3.51 -0.32 -7.74
CA SER A 462 -2.28 0.33 -8.18
C SER A 462 -1.60 -0.53 -9.23
N GLY A 463 -1.18 0.10 -10.33
CA GLY A 463 -0.51 -0.55 -11.44
C GLY A 463 0.93 -0.10 -11.54
N ASP A 464 1.86 -1.05 -11.62
CA ASP A 464 3.28 -0.75 -11.81
C ASP A 464 3.72 -0.87 -13.28
N ALA A 465 4.88 -0.29 -13.57
CA ALA A 465 5.55 -0.35 -14.87
C ALA A 465 5.98 -1.78 -15.25
N GLY A 466 6.02 -2.70 -14.28
CA GLY A 466 6.32 -4.11 -14.48
C GLY A 466 5.10 -4.98 -14.78
N GLY A 467 3.92 -4.35 -14.85
CA GLY A 467 2.67 -4.99 -15.21
C GLY A 467 1.91 -5.65 -14.06
N ASN A 468 2.36 -5.48 -12.81
CA ASN A 468 1.65 -5.97 -11.63
C ASN A 468 0.56 -4.98 -11.21
N VAL A 469 -0.62 -5.52 -10.93
CA VAL A 469 -1.75 -4.84 -10.33
C VAL A 469 -1.89 -5.31 -8.90
N LYS A 470 -1.80 -4.37 -7.97
CA LYS A 470 -1.99 -4.63 -6.54
C LYS A 470 -3.21 -3.87 -6.04
N VAL A 471 -4.13 -4.60 -5.41
CA VAL A 471 -5.26 -4.01 -4.71
C VAL A 471 -5.01 -4.12 -3.22
N TRP A 472 -4.93 -2.97 -2.56
CA TRP A 472 -4.53 -2.84 -1.16
C TRP A 472 -5.56 -2.06 -0.35
N ASP A 473 -5.59 -2.34 0.94
CA ASP A 473 -6.47 -1.70 1.93
C ASP A 473 -5.94 -0.31 2.32
N THR A 474 -6.83 0.67 2.31
CA THR A 474 -6.57 2.07 2.59
C THR A 474 -6.84 2.48 4.04
N THR A 475 -7.36 1.57 4.88
CA THR A 475 -7.64 1.84 6.31
C THR A 475 -6.40 1.94 7.19
N GLY A 476 -5.19 1.72 6.64
CA GLY A 476 -3.91 1.84 7.34
C GLY A 476 -3.21 0.49 7.61
N ASN A 477 -3.92 -0.63 7.49
CA ASN A 477 -3.32 -1.96 7.60
C ASN A 477 -2.53 -2.38 6.35
N TYR A 478 -2.80 -1.73 5.20
CA TYR A 478 -2.13 -1.99 3.90
C TYR A 478 -2.14 -3.46 3.46
N THR A 479 -3.15 -4.22 3.88
CA THR A 479 -3.33 -5.63 3.49
C THR A 479 -3.63 -5.73 1.99
N LEU A 480 -2.99 -6.68 1.31
CA LEU A 480 -3.24 -6.97 -0.10
C LEU A 480 -4.46 -7.87 -0.27
N LYS A 481 -5.41 -7.43 -1.08
CA LYS A 481 -6.60 -8.21 -1.50
C LYS A 481 -6.32 -9.00 -2.78
N LEU A 482 -5.60 -8.40 -3.72
CA LEU A 482 -5.27 -9.02 -5.01
C LEU A 482 -3.86 -8.60 -5.44
N ASP A 483 -3.09 -9.57 -5.95
CA ASP A 483 -1.81 -9.36 -6.62
C ASP A 483 -1.83 -10.19 -7.91
N SER A 484 -1.85 -9.52 -9.07
CA SER A 484 -1.92 -10.16 -10.37
C SER A 484 -1.01 -9.45 -11.37
N LYS A 485 -0.53 -10.18 -12.38
CA LYS A 485 0.30 -9.62 -13.46
C LYS A 485 -0.37 -9.81 -14.82
N PRO A 486 -1.38 -8.99 -15.17
CA PRO A 486 -2.13 -9.17 -16.42
C PRO A 486 -1.35 -8.75 -17.67
N LEU A 487 -0.48 -7.72 -17.58
CA LEU A 487 0.20 -7.10 -18.72
C LEU A 487 1.70 -6.95 -18.47
N SER A 488 2.46 -6.41 -19.43
CA SER A 488 3.87 -6.05 -19.22
C SER A 488 4.06 -4.67 -18.59
N ARG A 489 3.20 -3.71 -18.95
CA ARG A 489 3.15 -2.37 -18.36
C ARG A 489 1.69 -1.93 -18.28
N ILE A 490 1.31 -1.30 -17.17
CA ILE A 490 -0.03 -0.77 -16.96
C ILE A 490 -0.02 0.74 -17.22
N SER A 491 -0.96 1.21 -18.03
CA SER A 491 -1.18 2.65 -18.28
C SER A 491 -2.36 3.19 -17.48
N ASP A 492 -3.44 2.42 -17.35
CA ASP A 492 -4.67 2.87 -16.70
C ASP A 492 -5.50 1.72 -16.13
N ILE A 493 -6.34 2.05 -15.15
CA ILE A 493 -7.19 1.11 -14.42
C ILE A 493 -8.58 1.73 -14.24
N ALA A 494 -9.61 0.99 -14.66
CA ALA A 494 -11.00 1.31 -14.39
C ALA A 494 -11.63 0.28 -13.46
N CYS A 495 -12.55 0.76 -12.62
CA CYS A 495 -13.31 -0.05 -11.69
C CYS A 495 -14.80 0.20 -11.91
N ASP A 496 -15.60 -0.82 -11.63
CA ASP A 496 -17.05 -0.73 -11.58
C ASP A 496 -17.55 0.09 -10.38
N SER A 497 -18.77 0.61 -10.50
CA SER A 497 -19.50 1.23 -9.38
C SER A 497 -19.77 0.22 -8.26
N GLU A 498 -19.95 -1.06 -8.60
CA GLU A 498 -20.11 -2.15 -7.64
C GLU A 498 -18.79 -2.55 -6.95
N SER A 499 -17.63 -1.99 -7.36
CA SER A 499 -16.30 -2.35 -6.83
C SER A 499 -15.95 -3.84 -6.92
N LYS A 500 -16.56 -4.57 -7.85
CA LYS A 500 -16.36 -6.03 -8.05
C LYS A 500 -15.53 -6.38 -9.28
N ARG A 501 -15.44 -5.47 -10.25
CA ARG A 501 -14.84 -5.73 -11.56
C ARG A 501 -13.80 -4.67 -11.82
N LEU A 502 -12.68 -5.11 -12.38
CA LEU A 502 -11.57 -4.25 -12.73
C LEU A 502 -11.22 -4.47 -14.20
N ILE A 503 -10.98 -3.38 -14.92
CA ILE A 503 -10.38 -3.41 -16.25
C ILE A 503 -9.03 -2.71 -16.15
N VAL A 504 -8.01 -3.39 -16.67
CA VAL A 504 -6.63 -2.91 -16.68
C VAL A 504 -6.20 -2.82 -18.12
N VAL A 505 -5.62 -1.69 -18.49
CA VAL A 505 -5.11 -1.47 -19.84
C VAL A 505 -3.66 -1.02 -19.80
N GLY A 506 -2.97 -1.22 -20.91
CA GLY A 506 -1.59 -0.82 -21.05
C GLY A 506 -0.92 -1.46 -22.25
N GLU A 507 0.36 -1.77 -22.06
CA GLU A 507 1.20 -2.37 -23.06
C GLU A 507 1.41 -3.85 -22.71
N GLY A 508 1.13 -4.74 -23.65
CA GLY A 508 1.29 -6.18 -23.49
C GLY A 508 1.73 -6.83 -24.78
N ARG A 509 2.39 -7.99 -24.65
CA ARG A 509 2.92 -8.74 -25.80
C ARG A 509 1.83 -9.37 -26.67
N SER A 510 0.73 -9.82 -26.05
CA SER A 510 -0.37 -10.52 -26.71
C SER A 510 -1.72 -9.85 -26.57
N ALA A 511 -1.90 -9.01 -25.55
CA ALA A 511 -3.14 -8.31 -25.27
C ALA A 511 -2.81 -6.90 -24.74
N TRP A 512 -3.69 -5.93 -25.03
CA TRP A 512 -3.54 -4.54 -24.60
C TRP A 512 -4.38 -4.20 -23.36
N GLY A 513 -5.24 -5.12 -22.94
CA GLY A 513 -6.02 -4.99 -21.73
C GLY A 513 -6.57 -6.32 -21.23
N ALA A 514 -6.91 -6.37 -19.95
CA ALA A 514 -7.51 -7.52 -19.29
C ALA A 514 -8.63 -7.05 -18.36
N SER A 515 -9.70 -7.83 -18.27
CA SER A 515 -10.76 -7.61 -17.29
C SER A 515 -10.85 -8.78 -16.33
N PHE A 516 -10.99 -8.52 -15.03
CA PHE A 516 -11.08 -9.58 -14.03
C PHE A 516 -11.91 -9.18 -12.80
N SER A 517 -12.34 -10.21 -12.06
CA SER A 517 -13.07 -10.08 -10.80
C SER A 517 -12.12 -9.71 -9.68
N LEU A 518 -12.50 -8.73 -8.86
CA LEU A 518 -11.73 -8.31 -7.70
C LEU A 518 -11.72 -9.39 -6.59
N GLU A 519 -12.79 -10.17 -6.46
CA GLU A 519 -12.92 -11.19 -5.41
C GLU A 519 -12.13 -12.46 -5.73
N THR A 520 -12.23 -12.94 -6.96
CA THR A 520 -11.68 -14.25 -7.35
C THR A 520 -10.45 -14.16 -8.24
N GLY A 521 -10.14 -12.98 -8.80
CA GLY A 521 -9.11 -12.83 -9.84
C GLY A 521 -9.45 -13.49 -11.17
N SER A 522 -10.67 -14.02 -11.34
CA SER A 522 -11.11 -14.68 -12.57
C SER A 522 -11.28 -13.67 -13.70
N SER A 523 -10.89 -14.04 -14.92
CA SER A 523 -11.12 -13.20 -16.11
C SER A 523 -12.61 -12.99 -16.38
N ILE A 524 -12.99 -11.75 -16.71
CA ILE A 524 -14.36 -11.30 -17.02
C ILE A 524 -14.53 -10.99 -18.52
N GLY A 525 -13.53 -11.33 -19.34
CA GLY A 525 -13.52 -11.04 -20.78
C GLY A 525 -12.21 -10.41 -21.22
N GLU A 526 -12.05 -10.30 -22.53
CA GLU A 526 -10.83 -9.81 -23.17
C GLU A 526 -11.07 -8.41 -23.76
N ILE A 527 -10.07 -7.54 -23.60
CA ILE A 527 -10.08 -6.19 -24.17
C ILE A 527 -9.39 -6.26 -25.53
N SER A 528 -10.19 -6.30 -26.60
CA SER A 528 -9.73 -6.38 -27.99
C SER A 528 -10.25 -5.21 -28.84
N GLY A 529 -9.62 -4.98 -29.99
CA GLY A 529 -9.98 -3.92 -30.95
C GLY A 529 -8.84 -2.97 -31.30
N HIS A 530 -7.89 -2.78 -30.39
CA HIS A 530 -6.74 -1.89 -30.59
C HIS A 530 -5.55 -2.59 -31.25
N SER A 531 -4.78 -1.82 -32.03
CA SER A 531 -3.55 -2.27 -32.71
C SER A 531 -2.27 -1.84 -32.00
N LYS A 532 -2.36 -0.90 -31.05
CA LYS A 532 -1.25 -0.35 -30.27
C LYS A 532 -1.59 -0.28 -28.78
N ALA A 533 -0.65 0.21 -27.97
CA ALA A 533 -0.83 0.43 -26.54
C ALA A 533 -2.10 1.25 -26.25
N VAL A 534 -2.83 0.83 -25.23
CA VAL A 534 -4.04 1.51 -24.76
C VAL A 534 -3.63 2.43 -23.62
N ASN A 535 -3.97 3.71 -23.69
CA ASN A 535 -3.53 4.75 -22.74
C ASN A 535 -4.58 5.06 -21.67
N ALA A 536 -5.86 4.87 -21.97
CA ALA A 536 -6.95 5.26 -21.10
C ALA A 536 -8.06 4.21 -21.12
N VAL A 537 -8.69 4.02 -19.96
CA VAL A 537 -9.88 3.19 -19.84
C VAL A 537 -10.89 3.85 -18.90
N SER A 538 -12.16 3.78 -19.26
CA SER A 538 -13.25 4.20 -18.39
C SER A 538 -14.42 3.23 -18.50
N MET A 539 -15.04 2.96 -17.35
CA MET A 539 -16.22 2.10 -17.26
C MET A 539 -17.46 2.93 -17.00
N ARG A 540 -18.57 2.53 -17.61
CA ARG A 540 -19.88 3.12 -17.34
C ARG A 540 -20.33 2.72 -15.93
N PRO A 541 -20.64 3.69 -15.05
CA PRO A 541 -21.00 3.40 -13.66
C PRO A 541 -22.40 2.77 -13.51
N THR A 542 -23.27 2.95 -14.50
CA THR A 542 -24.65 2.45 -14.52
C THR A 542 -24.82 1.29 -15.48
N ARG A 543 -25.88 0.49 -15.28
CA ARG A 543 -26.27 -0.61 -16.18
C ARG A 543 -27.00 -0.07 -17.43
N PRO A 544 -26.82 -0.67 -18.62
CA PRO A 544 -25.93 -1.78 -18.94
C PRO A 544 -24.44 -1.42 -18.80
N PHE A 545 -23.62 -2.35 -18.32
CA PHE A 545 -22.18 -2.12 -18.16
C PHE A 545 -21.51 -2.03 -19.52
N LYS A 546 -20.78 -0.94 -19.71
CA LYS A 546 -19.98 -0.67 -20.89
C LYS A 546 -18.61 -0.16 -20.47
N ALA A 547 -17.63 -0.31 -21.33
CA ALA A 547 -16.32 0.28 -21.13
C ALA A 547 -15.84 0.90 -22.43
N VAL A 548 -15.00 1.92 -22.30
CA VAL A 548 -14.41 2.65 -23.42
C VAL A 548 -12.91 2.68 -23.21
N THR A 549 -12.15 2.46 -24.27
CA THR A 549 -10.70 2.49 -24.28
C THR A 549 -10.16 3.43 -25.34
N GLY A 550 -9.09 4.16 -25.03
CA GLY A 550 -8.39 5.06 -25.96
C GLY A 550 -6.93 4.65 -26.15
N SER A 551 -6.42 4.69 -27.37
CA SER A 551 -5.11 4.13 -27.74
C SER A 551 -4.26 5.07 -28.60
N ASP A 552 -2.98 4.71 -28.70
CA ASP A 552 -1.99 5.27 -29.64
C ASP A 552 -2.31 4.97 -31.11
N ASP A 553 -3.27 4.10 -31.40
CA ASP A 553 -3.77 3.87 -32.77
C ASP A 553 -4.82 4.91 -33.22
N PHE A 554 -4.97 5.99 -32.43
CA PHE A 554 -5.89 7.12 -32.65
C PHE A 554 -7.38 6.74 -32.55
N SER A 555 -7.68 5.49 -32.19
CA SER A 555 -9.04 5.01 -32.09
C SER A 555 -9.53 5.01 -30.65
N VAL A 556 -10.85 5.10 -30.53
CA VAL A 556 -11.60 4.87 -29.31
C VAL A 556 -12.41 3.58 -29.52
N CYS A 557 -12.19 2.55 -28.72
CA CYS A 557 -12.95 1.31 -28.80
C CYS A 557 -14.02 1.23 -27.71
N PHE A 558 -15.17 0.70 -28.10
CA PHE A 558 -16.34 0.51 -27.25
C PHE A 558 -16.53 -0.96 -26.93
N LEU A 559 -16.82 -1.24 -25.66
CA LEU A 559 -16.92 -2.59 -25.13
C LEU A 559 -18.28 -2.77 -24.44
N ASN A 560 -18.98 -3.85 -24.78
CA ASN A 560 -20.21 -4.25 -24.09
C ASN A 560 -19.87 -5.33 -23.05
N GLY A 561 -20.37 -5.21 -21.82
CA GLY A 561 -20.16 -6.17 -20.73
C GLY A 561 -21.43 -6.48 -19.94
N VAL A 562 -21.50 -7.57 -19.18
CA VAL A 562 -20.46 -8.53 -18.75
C VAL A 562 -20.79 -9.93 -19.30
N PRO A 563 -19.86 -10.70 -19.92
CA PRO A 563 -18.43 -10.46 -20.10
C PRO A 563 -18.10 -9.33 -21.08
N PHE A 564 -17.01 -8.61 -20.84
CA PHE A 564 -16.59 -7.51 -21.72
C PHE A 564 -16.11 -8.04 -23.07
N LYS A 565 -16.69 -7.51 -24.15
CA LYS A 565 -16.38 -7.85 -25.54
C LYS A 565 -16.39 -6.59 -26.41
N TYR A 566 -15.57 -6.60 -27.45
CA TYR A 566 -15.57 -5.57 -28.49
C TYR A 566 -16.98 -5.37 -29.10
N ALA A 567 -17.37 -4.10 -29.25
CA ALA A 567 -18.63 -3.70 -29.88
C ALA A 567 -18.38 -2.88 -31.16
N SER A 568 -17.78 -1.70 -31.02
CA SER A 568 -17.54 -0.78 -32.14
C SER A 568 -16.29 0.07 -31.88
N THR A 569 -15.84 0.80 -32.90
CA THR A 569 -14.67 1.69 -32.81
C THR A 569 -14.98 3.02 -33.49
N SER A 570 -14.40 4.10 -32.96
CA SER A 570 -14.44 5.43 -33.54
C SER A 570 -13.01 5.90 -33.85
N ARG A 571 -12.80 6.46 -35.04
CA ARG A 571 -11.49 6.96 -35.53
C ARG A 571 -11.52 8.45 -35.85
N ARG A 572 -12.18 9.22 -34.98
CA ARG A 572 -12.33 10.67 -35.14
C ARG A 572 -11.05 11.44 -34.78
N HIS A 573 -10.29 10.94 -33.81
CA HIS A 573 -9.00 11.54 -33.46
C HIS A 573 -7.95 11.26 -34.55
N THR A 574 -7.06 12.24 -34.74
CA THR A 574 -5.96 12.18 -35.71
C THR A 574 -4.60 11.92 -35.06
N ARG A 575 -4.54 11.96 -33.72
CA ARG A 575 -3.35 11.69 -32.90
C ARG A 575 -3.73 10.85 -31.68
N PHE A 576 -2.76 10.55 -30.81
CA PHE A 576 -2.93 9.64 -29.67
C PHE A 576 -4.09 10.07 -28.77
N VAL A 577 -4.98 9.12 -28.46
CA VAL A 577 -6.04 9.33 -27.48
C VAL A 577 -5.43 9.16 -26.09
N GLN A 578 -5.40 10.22 -25.30
CA GLN A 578 -4.70 10.26 -24.01
C GLN A 578 -5.65 10.00 -22.84
N SER A 579 -6.91 10.43 -22.96
CA SER A 579 -7.89 10.32 -21.88
C SER A 579 -9.28 9.99 -22.42
N VAL A 580 -9.98 9.19 -21.65
CA VAL A 580 -11.39 8.85 -21.85
C VAL A 580 -12.03 8.83 -20.48
N ALA A 581 -13.19 9.47 -20.33
CA ALA A 581 -13.88 9.53 -19.05
C ALA A 581 -15.41 9.51 -19.23
N TYR A 582 -16.07 8.58 -18.54
CA TYR A 582 -17.53 8.62 -18.34
C TYR A 582 -17.93 9.69 -17.33
N ASN A 583 -19.11 10.28 -17.54
CA ASN A 583 -19.75 11.09 -16.51
C ASN A 583 -20.28 10.20 -15.36
N PRO A 584 -20.51 10.77 -14.16
CA PRO A 584 -20.96 9.99 -13.00
C PRO A 584 -22.30 9.27 -13.18
N SER A 585 -23.19 9.76 -14.05
CA SER A 585 -24.46 9.09 -14.38
C SER A 585 -24.32 7.97 -15.42
N GLY A 586 -23.23 7.97 -16.19
CA GLY A 586 -23.01 7.08 -17.33
C GLY A 586 -23.82 7.43 -18.59
N SER A 587 -24.47 8.59 -18.65
CA SER A 587 -25.23 9.03 -19.84
C SER A 587 -24.32 9.52 -20.97
N LEU A 588 -23.14 10.04 -20.65
CA LEU A 588 -22.19 10.60 -21.62
C LEU A 588 -20.76 10.19 -21.25
N PHE A 589 -19.87 10.21 -22.25
CA PHE A 589 -18.43 10.18 -22.00
C PHE A 589 -17.71 11.10 -22.98
N VAL A 590 -16.49 11.49 -22.62
CA VAL A 590 -15.59 12.27 -23.48
C VAL A 590 -14.37 11.46 -23.85
N SER A 591 -13.83 11.72 -25.03
CA SER A 591 -12.47 11.33 -25.43
C SER A 591 -11.64 12.58 -25.72
N ALA A 592 -10.39 12.58 -25.25
CA ALA A 592 -9.45 13.67 -25.42
C ALA A 592 -8.16 13.18 -26.07
N GLY A 593 -7.72 13.90 -27.09
CA GLY A 593 -6.60 13.53 -27.94
C GLY A 593 -5.45 14.52 -27.93
N SER A 594 -4.28 14.02 -28.34
CA SER A 594 -3.08 14.83 -28.57
C SER A 594 -3.20 15.74 -29.80
N ASP A 595 -4.31 15.66 -30.53
CA ASP A 595 -4.70 16.54 -31.63
C ASP A 595 -5.37 17.84 -31.17
N GLY A 596 -5.55 18.02 -29.86
CA GLY A 596 -6.20 19.20 -29.29
C GLY A 596 -7.73 19.12 -29.31
N GLN A 597 -8.29 18.01 -29.79
CA GLN A 597 -9.73 17.81 -29.91
C GLN A 597 -10.30 17.05 -28.69
N VAL A 598 -11.55 17.37 -28.36
CA VAL A 598 -12.32 16.66 -27.32
C VAL A 598 -13.70 16.36 -27.87
N PHE A 599 -14.03 15.08 -28.01
CA PHE A 599 -15.30 14.61 -28.55
C PHE A 599 -16.22 14.10 -27.44
N LEU A 600 -17.52 14.31 -27.61
CA LEU A 600 -18.59 13.90 -26.71
C LEU A 600 -19.44 12.81 -27.36
N TYR A 601 -19.76 11.79 -26.59
CA TYR A 601 -20.52 10.62 -27.06
C TYR A 601 -21.63 10.24 -26.09
N ASP A 602 -22.66 9.58 -26.60
CA ASP A 602 -23.65 8.91 -25.76
C ASP A 602 -23.04 7.68 -25.07
N GLY A 603 -23.17 7.62 -23.75
CA GLY A 603 -22.65 6.54 -22.92
C GLY A 603 -23.26 5.17 -23.18
N THR A 604 -24.45 5.12 -23.81
CA THR A 604 -25.14 3.86 -24.10
C THR A 604 -24.96 3.43 -25.55
N SER A 605 -25.34 4.25 -26.54
CA SER A 605 -25.23 3.88 -27.96
C SER A 605 -23.80 3.98 -28.51
N ALA A 606 -22.92 4.76 -27.87
CA ALA A 606 -21.63 5.19 -28.38
C ALA A 606 -21.70 6.05 -29.67
N GLU A 607 -22.86 6.66 -29.93
CA GLU A 607 -23.02 7.64 -31.00
C GLU A 607 -22.37 8.98 -30.63
N GLU A 608 -21.78 9.66 -31.61
CA GLU A 608 -21.17 10.98 -31.45
C GLU A 608 -22.27 12.03 -31.24
N ARG A 609 -22.20 12.76 -30.13
CA ARG A 609 -23.12 13.86 -29.79
C ARG A 609 -22.59 15.21 -30.28
N GLY A 610 -21.27 15.37 -30.31
CA GLY A 610 -20.61 16.61 -30.71
C GLY A 610 -19.17 16.70 -30.24
N ALA A 611 -18.60 17.91 -30.26
CA ALA A 611 -17.25 18.20 -29.81
C ALA A 611 -17.24 19.45 -28.93
N LEU A 612 -16.33 19.51 -27.95
CA LEU A 612 -16.05 20.72 -27.18
C LEU A 612 -14.99 21.52 -27.94
N VAL A 613 -15.35 22.73 -28.41
CA VAL A 613 -14.50 23.50 -29.32
C VAL A 613 -14.50 24.97 -28.93
N GLU A 614 -13.31 25.59 -28.95
CA GLU A 614 -13.13 27.03 -28.89
C GLU A 614 -12.35 27.45 -30.15
N GLY A 615 -13.09 27.91 -31.17
CA GLY A 615 -12.51 28.17 -32.50
C GLY A 615 -12.38 26.90 -33.35
N ALA A 616 -11.16 26.42 -33.57
CA ALA A 616 -10.88 25.25 -34.42
C ALA A 616 -10.69 23.93 -33.66
N ALA A 617 -10.37 24.00 -32.37
CA ALA A 617 -10.12 22.85 -31.49
C ALA A 617 -10.49 23.19 -30.05
N ALA A 618 -10.51 22.21 -29.15
CA ALA A 618 -10.68 22.50 -27.72
C ALA A 618 -9.47 23.27 -27.17
N HIS A 619 -8.27 22.91 -27.64
CA HIS A 619 -6.98 23.47 -27.24
C HIS A 619 -6.04 23.61 -28.45
N GLU A 620 -5.06 24.52 -28.36
CA GLU A 620 -4.08 24.76 -29.44
C GLU A 620 -3.03 23.65 -29.54
N LYS A 621 -2.80 22.92 -28.45
CA LYS A 621 -1.91 21.76 -28.37
C LYS A 621 -2.66 20.56 -27.79
N GLY A 622 -1.97 19.41 -27.71
CA GLY A 622 -2.59 18.15 -27.29
C GLY A 622 -3.19 18.18 -25.89
N VAL A 623 -4.37 17.59 -25.75
CA VAL A 623 -5.08 17.43 -24.48
C VAL A 623 -4.66 16.10 -23.84
N PHE A 624 -4.14 16.16 -22.61
CA PHE A 624 -3.64 14.99 -21.90
C PHE A 624 -4.69 14.37 -20.96
N ALA A 625 -5.56 15.18 -20.37
CA ALA A 625 -6.55 14.69 -19.41
C ALA A 625 -7.90 15.38 -19.57
N ALA A 626 -8.95 14.60 -19.37
CA ALA A 626 -10.31 15.06 -19.25
C ALA A 626 -10.97 14.42 -18.02
N SER A 627 -11.68 15.21 -17.21
CA SER A 627 -12.43 14.72 -16.06
C SER A 627 -13.78 15.41 -15.95
N TRP A 628 -14.76 14.70 -15.39
CA TRP A 628 -16.11 15.20 -15.19
C TRP A 628 -16.30 15.73 -13.78
N ASP A 629 -17.10 16.78 -13.67
CA ASP A 629 -17.65 17.22 -12.40
C ASP A 629 -18.60 16.17 -11.81
N ARG A 630 -18.83 16.21 -10.50
CA ARG A 630 -19.67 15.27 -9.75
C ARG A 630 -21.12 15.27 -10.24
N GLU A 631 -21.63 16.40 -10.71
CA GLU A 631 -22.97 16.49 -11.31
C GLU A 631 -23.01 15.98 -12.76
N GLY A 632 -21.86 15.85 -13.42
CA GLY A 632 -21.79 15.45 -14.84
C GLY A 632 -22.23 16.53 -15.83
N LYS A 633 -22.31 17.81 -15.40
CA LYS A 633 -22.67 18.95 -16.27
C LYS A 633 -21.46 19.67 -16.86
N LYS A 634 -20.30 19.54 -16.21
CA LYS A 634 -19.07 20.22 -16.61
C LYS A 634 -17.94 19.23 -16.83
N VAL A 635 -17.04 19.57 -17.74
CA VAL A 635 -15.83 18.80 -18.06
C VAL A 635 -14.61 19.70 -17.91
N ALA A 636 -13.58 19.23 -17.21
CA ALA A 636 -12.29 19.91 -17.16
C ALA A 636 -11.31 19.24 -18.11
N THR A 637 -10.55 20.03 -18.88
CA THR A 637 -9.52 19.56 -19.81
C THR A 637 -8.17 20.20 -19.49
N SER A 638 -7.10 19.41 -19.56
CA SER A 638 -5.72 19.87 -19.30
C SER A 638 -4.83 19.58 -20.50
N SER A 639 -4.06 20.58 -20.92
CA SER A 639 -3.37 20.59 -22.22
C SER A 639 -1.89 20.96 -22.14
N ALA A 640 -1.16 20.54 -23.18
CA ALA A 640 0.22 20.92 -23.45
C ALA A 640 0.40 22.41 -23.79
N ASP A 641 -0.68 23.16 -24.00
CA ASP A 641 -0.65 24.61 -24.20
C ASP A 641 -0.42 25.40 -22.89
N GLY A 642 -0.32 24.71 -21.76
CA GLY A 642 -0.15 25.34 -20.45
C GLY A 642 -1.46 25.91 -19.90
N SER A 643 -2.61 25.47 -20.41
CA SER A 643 -3.92 25.86 -19.90
C SER A 643 -4.75 24.67 -19.42
N CYS A 644 -5.60 24.95 -18.43
CA CYS A 644 -6.71 24.11 -18.04
C CYS A 644 -8.01 24.86 -18.37
N LYS A 645 -8.99 24.18 -18.97
CA LYS A 645 -10.29 24.77 -19.33
C LYS A 645 -11.41 23.98 -18.68
N LEU A 646 -12.43 24.69 -18.18
CA LEU A 646 -13.68 24.14 -17.72
C LEU A 646 -14.76 24.40 -18.76
N TRP A 647 -15.45 23.36 -19.19
CA TRP A 647 -16.47 23.39 -20.23
C TRP A 647 -17.83 23.10 -19.62
N ASP A 648 -18.84 23.80 -20.11
CA ASP A 648 -20.23 23.43 -19.90
C ASP A 648 -20.67 22.50 -21.04
N VAL A 649 -21.23 21.35 -20.68
CA VAL A 649 -21.51 20.26 -21.62
C VAL A 649 -22.74 20.53 -22.46
N GLU A 650 -23.72 21.26 -21.92
CA GLU A 650 -24.96 21.58 -22.61
C GLU A 650 -24.74 22.67 -23.67
N SER A 651 -24.03 23.74 -23.30
CA SER A 651 -23.72 24.82 -24.24
C SER A 651 -22.50 24.56 -25.13
N GLY A 652 -21.62 23.63 -24.74
CA GLY A 652 -20.35 23.36 -25.40
C GLY A 652 -19.32 24.48 -25.26
N LYS A 653 -19.56 25.46 -24.38
CA LYS A 653 -18.72 26.66 -24.22
C LYS A 653 -17.77 26.55 -23.02
N VAL A 654 -16.67 27.30 -23.09
CA VAL A 654 -15.74 27.45 -21.96
C VAL A 654 -16.38 28.32 -20.89
N VAL A 655 -16.47 27.78 -19.67
CA VAL A 655 -16.92 28.48 -18.46
C VAL A 655 -15.76 29.24 -17.83
N GLN A 656 -14.58 28.63 -17.76
CA GLN A 656 -13.40 29.22 -17.15
C GLN A 656 -12.13 28.69 -17.80
N LYS A 657 -11.11 29.56 -17.90
CA LYS A 657 -9.78 29.22 -18.42
C LYS A 657 -8.72 29.64 -17.39
N TRP A 658 -7.88 28.69 -17.00
CA TRP A 658 -6.68 28.94 -16.21
C TRP A 658 -5.47 28.81 -17.12
N ALA A 659 -4.68 29.88 -17.23
CA ALA A 659 -3.43 29.89 -17.99
C ALA A 659 -2.26 29.95 -17.01
N PHE A 660 -1.30 29.04 -17.19
CA PHE A 660 -0.07 29.02 -16.41
C PHE A 660 1.04 29.69 -17.23
N GLU A 661 1.43 30.89 -16.82
CA GLU A 661 2.43 31.70 -17.52
C GLU A 661 3.83 31.06 -17.42
N GLY A 662 4.55 31.06 -18.54
CA GLY A 662 5.92 30.53 -18.66
C GLY A 662 6.14 29.77 -19.97
N ASP A 663 7.23 30.07 -20.67
CA ASP A 663 7.61 29.41 -21.94
C ASP A 663 8.25 28.02 -21.74
N ASP A 664 8.26 27.51 -20.51
CA ASP A 664 8.93 26.27 -20.16
C ASP A 664 8.01 25.04 -20.34
N VAL A 665 8.61 23.91 -20.73
CA VAL A 665 7.93 22.60 -20.82
C VAL A 665 7.30 22.20 -19.48
N GLN A 666 7.80 22.76 -18.37
CA GLN A 666 7.34 22.53 -17.00
C GLN A 666 5.89 23.00 -16.72
N CYS A 667 5.40 24.02 -17.45
CA CYS A 667 4.07 24.57 -17.24
C CYS A 667 2.95 23.77 -17.95
N GLN A 668 3.31 22.79 -18.79
CA GLN A 668 2.34 21.94 -19.49
C GLN A 668 1.45 21.18 -18.49
N GLN A 669 0.14 21.12 -18.75
CA GLN A 669 -0.81 20.45 -17.84
C GLN A 669 -1.07 19.02 -18.33
N VAL A 670 -0.60 18.03 -17.58
CA VAL A 670 -0.54 16.60 -18.00
C VAL A 670 -1.61 15.71 -17.36
N GLY A 671 -2.33 16.22 -16.36
CA GLY A 671 -3.34 15.47 -15.61
C GLY A 671 -4.39 16.37 -14.98
N ASN A 672 -5.59 15.86 -14.75
CA ASN A 672 -6.60 16.53 -13.93
C ASN A 672 -7.56 15.55 -13.25
N THR A 673 -8.21 16.00 -12.19
CA THR A 673 -9.33 15.29 -11.55
C THR A 673 -10.17 16.27 -10.74
N PHE A 674 -11.47 15.99 -10.62
CA PHE A 674 -12.33 16.65 -9.64
C PHE A 674 -12.26 15.90 -8.30
N ALA A 675 -12.06 16.65 -7.23
CA ALA A 675 -12.04 16.17 -5.85
C ALA A 675 -13.11 16.94 -5.06
N ALA A 676 -14.31 16.35 -5.01
CA ALA A 676 -15.53 17.05 -4.59
C ALA A 676 -15.75 18.34 -5.41
N GLU A 677 -15.71 19.51 -4.77
CA GLU A 677 -15.92 20.81 -5.41
C GLU A 677 -14.64 21.40 -6.01
N HIS A 678 -13.48 20.83 -5.70
CA HIS A 678 -12.19 21.36 -6.13
C HIS A 678 -11.69 20.66 -7.38
N LEU A 679 -11.31 21.44 -8.39
CA LEU A 679 -10.61 20.94 -9.56
C LEU A 679 -9.11 20.93 -9.29
N VAL A 680 -8.44 19.80 -9.53
CA VAL A 680 -6.99 19.67 -9.38
C VAL A 680 -6.39 19.44 -10.76
N SER A 681 -5.46 20.30 -11.17
CA SER A 681 -4.67 20.16 -12.39
C SER A 681 -3.20 19.86 -12.04
N LEU A 682 -2.55 19.02 -12.83
CA LEU A 682 -1.16 18.62 -12.66
C LEU A 682 -0.29 19.25 -13.74
N SER A 683 0.72 20.00 -13.30
CA SER A 683 1.78 20.53 -14.16
C SER A 683 2.85 19.47 -14.42
N PHE A 684 3.59 19.61 -15.53
CA PHE A 684 4.72 18.73 -15.86
C PHE A 684 5.82 18.79 -14.78
N SER A 685 6.01 19.95 -14.14
CA SER A 685 6.88 20.08 -12.95
C SER A 685 6.52 19.14 -11.78
N GLY A 686 5.32 18.56 -11.79
CA GLY A 686 4.75 17.77 -10.70
C GLY A 686 3.86 18.58 -9.76
N ASP A 687 3.72 19.87 -10.02
CA ASP A 687 2.95 20.75 -9.15
C ASP A 687 1.45 20.52 -9.34
N LEU A 688 0.79 20.29 -8.21
CA LEU A 688 -0.65 20.05 -8.15
C LEU A 688 -1.34 21.38 -7.84
N ASN A 689 -1.99 21.94 -8.85
CA ASN A 689 -2.69 23.21 -8.79
C ASN A 689 -4.15 22.97 -8.44
N ILE A 690 -4.60 23.50 -7.30
CA ILE A 690 -6.00 23.53 -6.91
C ILE A 690 -6.64 24.76 -7.54
N LEU A 691 -7.67 24.52 -8.34
CA LEU A 691 -8.36 25.52 -9.15
C LEU A 691 -9.74 25.78 -8.56
N ASP A 692 -10.07 27.06 -8.45
CA ASP A 692 -11.42 27.53 -8.13
C ASP A 692 -11.99 28.20 -9.38
N VAL A 693 -13.27 27.95 -9.65
CA VAL A 693 -14.01 28.53 -10.79
C VAL A 693 -14.05 30.06 -10.66
N ARG A 694 -14.05 30.59 -9.44
CA ARG A 694 -14.16 32.03 -9.17
C ARG A 694 -12.91 32.82 -9.54
N SER A 695 -11.73 32.19 -9.54
CA SER A 695 -10.46 32.86 -9.79
C SER A 695 -9.75 32.30 -11.02
N PRO A 696 -9.21 33.15 -11.92
CA PRO A 696 -8.42 32.68 -13.07
C PRO A 696 -7.02 32.21 -12.69
N THR A 697 -6.58 32.46 -11.45
CA THR A 697 -5.34 31.94 -10.85
C THR A 697 -5.63 30.74 -9.96
N PRO A 698 -4.67 29.81 -9.80
CA PRO A 698 -4.82 28.71 -8.84
C PRO A 698 -4.98 29.26 -7.41
N SER A 699 -5.89 28.68 -6.63
CA SER A 699 -6.12 29.07 -5.25
C SER A 699 -4.98 28.62 -4.35
N ARG A 700 -4.41 27.44 -4.63
CA ARG A 700 -3.28 26.85 -3.92
C ARG A 700 -2.52 25.90 -4.82
N THR A 701 -1.19 25.90 -4.70
CA THR A 701 -0.33 24.91 -5.35
C THR A 701 0.31 24.03 -4.28
N LEU A 702 0.21 22.72 -4.50
CA LEU A 702 0.82 21.70 -3.67
C LEU A 702 2.12 21.24 -4.32
N TYR A 703 3.24 21.64 -3.72
CA TYR A 703 4.58 21.28 -4.17
C TYR A 703 5.00 19.90 -3.65
N GLY A 704 6.01 19.33 -4.29
CA GLY A 704 6.67 18.09 -3.92
C GLY A 704 7.77 17.71 -4.89
N HIS A 705 8.66 16.83 -4.46
CA HIS A 705 9.74 16.30 -5.29
C HIS A 705 9.22 15.19 -6.20
N GLN A 706 9.63 15.15 -7.47
CA GLN A 706 9.28 14.06 -8.39
C GLN A 706 10.36 12.97 -8.43
N ASN A 707 11.59 13.37 -8.12
CA ASN A 707 12.78 12.54 -8.25
C ASN A 707 13.34 12.17 -6.87
N SER A 708 14.40 11.37 -6.87
CA SER A 708 15.12 11.04 -5.64
C SER A 708 15.65 12.31 -4.99
N ILE A 709 15.34 12.50 -3.71
CA ILE A 709 15.94 13.56 -2.90
C ILE A 709 17.35 13.09 -2.56
N THR A 710 18.35 13.90 -2.88
CA THR A 710 19.77 13.58 -2.67
C THR A 710 20.37 14.40 -1.53
N ALA A 711 19.86 15.60 -1.32
CA ALA A 711 20.33 16.54 -0.32
C ALA A 711 19.20 16.96 0.63
N LEU A 712 19.54 17.12 1.91
CA LEU A 712 18.64 17.57 2.96
C LEU A 712 19.44 18.28 4.06
N SER A 713 19.03 19.49 4.41
CA SER A 713 19.57 20.25 5.55
C SER A 713 18.48 20.94 6.34
N VAL A 714 18.75 21.20 7.61
CA VAL A 714 17.86 21.86 8.56
C VAL A 714 18.52 23.14 9.05
N SER A 715 17.77 24.23 9.16
CA SER A 715 18.26 25.48 9.75
C SER A 715 18.57 25.30 11.23
N GLN A 716 19.82 25.44 11.64
CA GLN A 716 20.20 25.50 13.05
C GLN A 716 20.31 26.96 13.51
N PRO A 717 19.96 27.31 14.77
CA PRO A 717 19.46 26.46 15.86
C PRO A 717 17.93 26.36 15.94
N ASN A 718 17.18 27.14 15.16
CA ASN A 718 15.73 27.27 15.32
C ASN A 718 14.91 26.09 14.75
N PHE A 719 15.53 25.24 13.92
CA PHE A 719 14.92 24.06 13.28
C PHE A 719 13.58 24.31 12.58
N ASP A 720 13.36 25.54 12.10
CA ASP A 720 12.08 25.99 11.53
C ASP A 720 11.96 25.69 10.03
N THR A 721 13.08 25.67 9.31
CA THR A 721 13.08 25.44 7.86
C THR A 721 14.02 24.31 7.47
N PHE A 722 13.56 23.45 6.58
CA PHE A 722 14.32 22.36 5.97
C PHE A 722 14.43 22.63 4.48
N ILE A 723 15.63 22.50 3.91
CA ILE A 723 15.83 22.56 2.46
C ILE A 723 16.18 21.17 1.94
N SER A 724 15.50 20.78 0.88
CA SER A 724 15.69 19.50 0.19
C SER A 724 15.98 19.71 -1.28
N GLY A 725 16.91 18.92 -1.82
CA GLY A 725 17.37 18.99 -3.20
C GLY A 725 17.22 17.66 -3.92
N ASP A 726 16.75 17.72 -5.16
CA ASP A 726 16.53 16.56 -6.02
C ASP A 726 17.69 16.26 -6.97
N SER A 727 17.70 15.03 -7.47
CA SER A 727 18.58 14.61 -8.56
C SER A 727 18.39 15.37 -9.89
N SER A 728 17.32 16.15 -10.03
CA SER A 728 17.05 16.98 -11.22
C SER A 728 17.46 18.44 -11.08
N GLY A 729 17.92 18.86 -9.89
CA GLY A 729 18.27 20.27 -9.62
C GLY A 729 17.16 21.07 -8.94
N ARG A 730 15.99 20.47 -8.74
CA ARG A 730 14.88 21.09 -8.02
C ARG A 730 15.19 21.19 -6.53
N VAL A 731 15.03 22.38 -5.96
CA VAL A 731 15.21 22.65 -4.53
C VAL A 731 13.89 23.17 -3.95
N LEU A 732 13.45 22.57 -2.85
CA LEU A 732 12.24 22.96 -2.12
C LEU A 732 12.59 23.36 -0.69
N ALA A 733 11.91 24.38 -0.18
CA ALA A 733 11.97 24.81 1.21
C ALA A 733 10.70 24.33 1.92
N THR A 734 10.87 23.67 3.07
CA THR A 734 9.77 23.16 3.88
C THR A 734 9.83 23.76 5.27
N THR A 735 8.74 24.39 5.71
CA THR A 735 8.61 24.88 7.08
C THR A 735 8.31 23.73 8.05
N ALA A 736 8.61 23.89 9.34
CA ALA A 736 8.38 22.90 10.39
C ALA A 736 6.91 22.44 10.48
N TYR A 737 5.97 23.28 10.05
CA TYR A 737 4.54 22.96 9.94
C TYR A 737 4.16 22.11 8.72
N GLY A 738 5.15 21.65 7.93
CA GLY A 738 4.93 20.78 6.76
C GLY A 738 4.49 21.53 5.49
N GLN A 739 4.55 22.87 5.48
CA GLN A 739 4.28 23.65 4.28
C GLN A 739 5.50 23.65 3.37
N VAL A 740 5.33 23.11 2.17
CA VAL A 740 6.38 23.05 1.14
C VAL A 740 6.21 24.22 0.18
N LYS A 741 7.30 24.93 -0.11
CA LYS A 741 7.38 25.99 -1.10
C LYS A 741 8.53 25.72 -2.06
N GLN A 742 8.35 26.11 -3.31
CA GLN A 742 9.44 26.11 -4.27
C GLN A 742 10.34 27.33 -4.05
N VAL A 743 11.65 27.09 -4.02
CA VAL A 743 12.65 28.16 -3.97
C VAL A 743 12.64 28.91 -5.31
N LYS A 744 12.53 30.23 -5.27
CA LYS A 744 12.49 31.07 -6.46
C LYS A 744 13.90 31.41 -6.97
N GLY A 745 14.01 31.70 -8.26
CA GLY A 745 15.26 32.12 -8.91
C GLY A 745 15.85 31.06 -9.83
N LEU A 746 17.08 31.30 -10.28
CA LEU A 746 17.83 30.41 -11.16
C LEU A 746 18.36 29.21 -10.36
N GLY A 747 17.56 28.16 -10.27
CA GLY A 747 17.93 26.89 -9.62
C GLY A 747 19.05 26.12 -10.33
N HIS A 748 19.34 24.92 -9.86
CA HIS A 748 20.36 24.05 -10.45
C HIS A 748 19.82 23.30 -11.68
N LYS A 749 20.71 22.95 -12.63
CA LYS A 749 20.34 22.22 -13.86
C LYS A 749 20.69 20.72 -13.82
N GLY A 750 21.29 20.27 -12.72
CA GLY A 750 21.74 18.89 -12.53
C GLY A 750 21.50 18.40 -11.11
N LEU A 751 21.96 17.20 -10.80
CA LEU A 751 21.82 16.59 -9.48
C LEU A 751 22.35 17.49 -8.38
N VAL A 752 21.50 17.84 -7.41
CA VAL A 752 21.93 18.55 -6.20
C VAL A 752 22.71 17.56 -5.36
N VAL A 753 24.01 17.80 -5.21
CA VAL A 753 24.92 16.91 -4.49
C VAL A 753 24.67 17.05 -3.00
N ASP A 754 24.71 18.28 -2.51
CA ASP A 754 24.46 18.55 -1.12
C ASP A 754 23.97 19.99 -0.86
N VAL A 755 23.26 20.17 0.25
CA VAL A 755 22.79 21.43 0.81
C VAL A 755 23.23 21.48 2.26
N VAL A 756 23.80 22.60 2.70
CA VAL A 756 24.24 22.79 4.10
C VAL A 756 23.83 24.18 4.60
N ASP A 757 23.63 24.31 5.91
CA ASP A 757 23.29 25.56 6.58
C ASP A 757 24.51 26.47 6.79
N LYS A 758 24.24 27.77 6.86
CA LYS A 758 25.17 28.84 7.24
C LYS A 758 24.81 29.36 8.63
N ARG A 759 25.78 29.94 9.34
CA ARG A 759 25.57 30.59 10.63
C ARG A 759 24.53 31.71 10.60
N ASP A 760 24.47 32.47 9.49
CA ASP A 760 23.57 33.63 9.32
C ASP A 760 22.11 33.24 9.00
N GLY A 761 21.73 31.96 9.07
CA GLY A 761 20.35 31.52 8.80
C GLY A 761 20.00 31.40 7.31
N GLY A 762 21.01 31.21 6.46
CA GLY A 762 20.88 30.86 5.05
C GLY A 762 21.40 29.44 4.76
N PHE A 763 21.32 29.01 3.51
CA PHE A 763 21.82 27.72 3.06
C PHE A 763 22.75 27.88 1.86
N VAL A 764 23.57 26.86 1.61
CA VAL A 764 24.41 26.75 0.42
C VAL A 764 24.11 25.42 -0.24
N SER A 765 23.83 25.43 -1.54
CA SER A 765 23.59 24.25 -2.35
C SER A 765 24.68 24.07 -3.40
N THR A 766 25.01 22.81 -3.68
CA THR A 766 25.98 22.42 -4.71
C THR A 766 25.36 21.39 -5.62
N ALA A 767 25.71 21.43 -6.91
CA ALA A 767 25.16 20.49 -7.88
C ALA A 767 26.17 20.12 -8.98
N TYR A 768 25.81 19.12 -9.78
CA TYR A 768 26.57 18.67 -10.96
C TYR A 768 26.59 19.69 -12.12
N ASP A 769 26.07 20.89 -11.93
CA ASP A 769 26.29 22.01 -12.85
C ASP A 769 27.58 22.78 -12.55
N ASP A 770 28.46 22.21 -11.70
CA ASP A 770 29.73 22.78 -11.25
C ASP A 770 29.57 24.15 -10.61
N THR A 771 28.43 24.37 -9.93
CA THR A 771 28.15 25.61 -9.21
C THR A 771 27.81 25.37 -7.75
N VAL A 772 28.27 26.32 -6.93
CA VAL A 772 27.83 26.55 -5.56
C VAL A 772 26.91 27.76 -5.57
N LYS A 773 25.70 27.61 -5.03
CA LYS A 773 24.70 28.69 -4.95
C LYS A 773 24.30 28.93 -3.51
N GLU A 774 24.18 30.19 -3.14
CA GLU A 774 23.65 30.58 -1.84
C GLU A 774 22.12 30.73 -1.89
N LEU A 775 21.49 30.42 -0.77
CA LEU A 775 20.04 30.39 -0.58
C LEU A 775 19.69 31.23 0.66
N SER A 776 18.93 32.29 0.46
CA SER A 776 18.40 33.10 1.57
C SER A 776 16.91 32.81 1.73
N LYS A 777 16.55 32.05 2.77
CA LYS A 777 15.20 31.59 3.09
C LYS A 777 14.50 30.82 1.95
N ASP A 778 13.91 31.56 1.01
CA ASP A 778 13.06 31.03 -0.07
C ASP A 778 13.57 31.39 -1.48
N GLU A 779 14.71 32.07 -1.61
CA GLU A 779 15.24 32.55 -2.89
C GLU A 779 16.71 32.19 -3.09
N PHE A 780 17.05 31.82 -4.33
CA PHE A 780 18.44 31.68 -4.77
C PHE A 780 19.08 33.07 -4.89
N ALA A 781 20.31 33.19 -4.41
CA ALA A 781 21.14 34.35 -4.68
C ALA A 781 21.40 34.48 -6.19
N SER A 782 21.51 35.73 -6.66
CA SER A 782 21.76 36.02 -8.09
C SER A 782 23.16 35.61 -8.55
N SER A 783 24.13 35.55 -7.64
CA SER A 783 25.50 35.14 -7.90
C SER A 783 25.72 33.65 -7.58
N SER A 784 26.31 32.91 -8.53
CA SER A 784 26.79 31.54 -8.35
C SER A 784 28.31 31.50 -8.39
N VAL A 785 28.92 30.68 -7.53
CA VAL A 785 30.38 30.46 -7.52
C VAL A 785 30.69 29.18 -8.31
N PRO A 786 31.49 29.23 -9.39
CA PRO A 786 31.88 28.04 -10.13
C PRO A 786 32.92 27.21 -9.34
N THR A 787 32.87 25.89 -9.48
CA THR A 787 33.83 24.96 -8.86
C THR A 787 34.91 24.55 -9.86
N GLY A 788 36.12 24.22 -9.40
CA GLY A 788 37.22 23.81 -10.28
C GLY A 788 37.02 22.43 -10.94
N SER A 789 36.16 21.57 -10.34
CA SER A 789 35.74 20.28 -10.89
C SER A 789 34.42 19.83 -10.28
N GLN A 790 33.90 18.67 -10.72
CA GLN A 790 32.61 18.14 -10.27
C GLN A 790 32.56 17.98 -8.73
N PRO A 791 31.59 18.61 -8.04
CA PRO A 791 31.44 18.47 -6.59
C PRO A 791 30.92 17.08 -6.22
N LYS A 792 31.42 16.53 -5.09
CA LYS A 792 31.05 15.21 -4.56
C LYS A 792 30.36 15.28 -3.19
N ALA A 793 30.77 16.22 -2.34
CA ALA A 793 30.15 16.45 -1.04
C ALA A 793 30.47 17.86 -0.54
N LEU A 794 29.55 18.45 0.23
CA LEU A 794 29.73 19.75 0.89
C LEU A 794 29.58 19.56 2.40
N ALA A 795 30.44 20.22 3.18
CA ALA A 795 30.31 20.30 4.62
C ALA A 795 30.40 21.75 5.09
N SER A 796 29.63 22.08 6.13
CA SER A 796 29.67 23.37 6.83
C SER A 796 30.07 23.14 8.26
N GLY A 797 30.84 24.08 8.83
CA GLY A 797 31.14 24.13 10.25
C GLY A 797 30.10 24.88 11.09
N ALA A 798 28.93 25.17 10.51
CA ALA A 798 27.82 25.83 11.20
C ALA A 798 27.28 24.97 12.36
N PRO A 799 26.85 25.57 13.49
CA PRO A 799 26.76 27.02 13.75
C PRO A 799 28.07 27.68 14.24
N ALA A 800 29.12 26.90 14.50
CA ALA A 800 30.30 27.35 15.21
C ALA A 800 31.35 28.06 14.33
N SER A 801 31.34 27.84 13.01
CA SER A 801 32.19 28.55 12.04
C SER A 801 31.51 28.72 10.69
N ASP A 802 31.90 29.75 9.93
CA ASP A 802 31.43 30.00 8.55
C ASP A 802 32.30 29.35 7.48
N SER A 803 33.16 28.40 7.88
CA SER A 803 34.01 27.66 6.96
C SER A 803 33.19 26.59 6.24
N LEU A 804 33.21 26.65 4.91
CA LEU A 804 32.57 25.69 4.02
C LEU A 804 33.67 24.90 3.31
N VAL A 805 33.58 23.58 3.37
CA VAL A 805 34.55 22.69 2.71
C VAL A 805 33.84 21.91 1.63
N LEU A 806 34.34 22.03 0.40
CA LEU A 806 33.85 21.34 -0.76
C LEU A 806 34.85 20.25 -1.17
N ALA A 807 34.37 19.01 -1.26
CA ALA A 807 35.10 17.93 -1.90
C ALA A 807 34.72 17.87 -3.38
N THR A 808 35.71 17.98 -4.28
CA THR A 808 35.52 17.89 -5.72
C THR A 808 36.30 16.71 -6.30
N ALA A 809 36.00 16.27 -7.52
CA ALA A 809 36.65 15.11 -8.12
C ALA A 809 38.18 15.24 -8.24
N SER A 810 38.72 16.45 -8.36
CA SER A 810 40.16 16.71 -8.52
C SER A 810 40.88 17.16 -7.24
N GLY A 811 40.15 17.61 -6.23
CA GLY A 811 40.75 18.19 -5.02
C GLY A 811 39.72 18.76 -4.05
N ILE A 812 40.20 19.47 -3.04
CA ILE A 812 39.37 20.03 -1.97
C ILE A 812 39.45 21.55 -2.04
N GLU A 813 38.32 22.23 -1.95
CA GLU A 813 38.23 23.68 -1.95
C GLU A 813 37.64 24.16 -0.61
N ILE A 814 38.32 25.06 0.07
CA ILE A 814 37.79 25.72 1.27
C ILE A 814 37.27 27.11 0.89
N PHE A 815 36.02 27.35 1.24
CA PHE A 815 35.36 28.64 1.14
C PHE A 815 35.19 29.20 2.56
N SER A 816 35.46 30.49 2.73
CA SER A 816 35.00 31.25 3.91
C SER A 816 33.98 32.28 3.43
N ALA A 817 33.08 32.68 4.33
CA ALA A 817 31.96 33.59 4.10
C ALA A 817 32.23 34.75 3.10
N PRO A 818 31.17 35.21 2.41
CA PRO A 818 30.58 34.57 1.24
C PRO A 818 31.39 34.86 -0.04
N GLY A 819 31.54 33.85 -0.89
CA GLY A 819 31.84 34.05 -2.31
C GLY A 819 33.30 34.10 -2.74
N LYS A 820 34.27 33.87 -1.85
CA LYS A 820 35.70 33.80 -2.22
C LYS A 820 36.29 32.44 -1.86
N SER A 821 36.75 31.69 -2.86
CA SER A 821 37.59 30.51 -2.65
C SER A 821 38.88 30.97 -1.96
N LEU A 822 39.17 30.44 -0.78
CA LEU A 822 40.36 30.82 -0.02
C LEU A 822 41.57 29.99 -0.45
N SER A 823 41.40 28.68 -0.56
CA SER A 823 42.49 27.75 -0.85
C SER A 823 41.99 26.44 -1.47
N THR A 824 42.76 25.94 -2.44
CA THR A 824 42.65 24.58 -2.96
C THR A 824 43.67 23.71 -2.24
N LEU A 825 43.19 22.68 -1.55
CA LEU A 825 44.02 21.70 -0.86
C LEU A 825 44.28 20.52 -1.79
N SER A 826 45.55 20.25 -2.03
CA SER A 826 46.00 19.05 -2.73
C SER A 826 46.05 17.87 -1.76
N LEU A 827 45.61 16.69 -2.22
CA LEU A 827 45.73 15.45 -1.47
C LEU A 827 47.20 15.11 -1.20
N PRO A 828 47.51 14.37 -0.12
CA PRO A 828 48.86 13.90 0.17
C PRO A 828 49.46 13.15 -1.02
N LYS A 829 50.79 13.21 -1.17
CA LYS A 829 51.50 12.58 -2.32
C LYS A 829 51.14 11.10 -2.52
N GLU A 830 50.88 10.37 -1.44
CA GLU A 830 50.46 8.96 -1.46
C GLU A 830 49.08 8.71 -2.06
N SER A 831 48.17 9.68 -2.00
CA SER A 831 46.79 9.61 -2.51
C SER A 831 46.53 10.64 -3.61
N SER A 832 47.58 11.02 -4.34
CA SER A 832 47.52 12.04 -5.41
C SER A 832 46.64 11.65 -6.61
N SER A 833 46.29 10.36 -6.76
CA SER A 833 45.34 9.86 -7.77
C SER A 833 43.95 9.52 -7.18
N ALA A 834 43.77 9.66 -5.86
CA ALA A 834 42.55 9.27 -5.18
C ALA A 834 41.47 10.36 -5.34
N THR A 835 40.20 9.95 -5.42
CA THR A 835 39.08 10.89 -5.48
C THR A 835 38.40 11.01 -4.11
N PRO A 836 38.14 12.24 -3.61
CA PRO A 836 37.44 12.40 -2.34
C PRO A 836 35.97 12.02 -2.52
N THR A 837 35.47 11.19 -1.60
CA THR A 837 34.11 10.63 -1.65
C THR A 837 33.14 11.34 -0.72
N CYS A 838 33.59 11.75 0.46
CA CYS A 838 32.76 12.36 1.48
C CYS A 838 33.59 13.33 2.34
N VAL A 839 32.93 14.33 2.91
CA VAL A 839 33.55 15.33 3.78
C VAL A 839 32.68 15.59 5.01
N ALA A 840 33.33 15.86 6.15
CA ALA A 840 32.70 16.40 7.33
C ALA A 840 33.65 17.43 7.96
N THR A 841 33.11 18.47 8.58
CA THR A 841 33.92 19.48 9.26
C THR A 841 33.36 19.78 10.64
N SER A 842 34.25 19.92 11.60
CA SER A 842 34.06 20.66 12.84
C SER A 842 34.75 22.02 12.70
N PRO A 843 34.62 22.94 13.68
CA PRO A 843 35.29 24.24 13.66
C PRO A 843 36.82 24.14 13.56
N SER A 844 37.39 23.11 14.18
CA SER A 844 38.83 22.91 14.29
C SER A 844 39.40 21.86 13.33
N LEU A 845 38.60 20.89 12.92
CA LEU A 845 39.04 19.71 12.16
C LEU A 845 38.14 19.41 10.97
N THR A 846 38.74 18.94 9.88
CA THR A 846 38.03 18.48 8.69
C THR A 846 38.45 17.05 8.36
N ALA A 847 37.48 16.15 8.20
CA ALA A 847 37.70 14.77 7.81
C ALA A 847 37.23 14.53 6.37
N ILE A 848 38.06 13.85 5.59
CA ILE A 848 37.85 13.63 4.17
C ILE A 848 38.07 12.16 3.85
N GLY A 849 37.02 11.50 3.37
CA GLY A 849 37.11 10.14 2.86
C GLY A 849 37.58 10.11 1.42
N THR A 850 38.43 9.15 1.10
CA THR A 850 38.93 8.89 -0.26
C THR A 850 38.52 7.48 -0.70
N ASP A 851 38.47 7.26 -2.01
CA ASP A 851 38.22 5.96 -2.64
C ASP A 851 39.30 4.91 -2.32
N ASP A 852 40.51 5.34 -1.97
CA ASP A 852 41.63 4.50 -1.49
C ASP A 852 41.40 3.87 -0.10
N SER A 853 40.16 3.84 0.39
CA SER A 853 39.80 3.33 1.73
C SER A 853 40.58 4.04 2.85
N ARG A 854 40.85 5.33 2.70
CA ARG A 854 41.51 6.16 3.73
C ARG A 854 40.66 7.37 4.07
N VAL A 855 40.74 7.80 5.33
CA VAL A 855 40.20 9.10 5.79
C VAL A 855 41.34 9.98 6.24
N HIS A 856 41.43 11.17 5.65
CA HIS A 856 42.43 12.18 5.97
C HIS A 856 41.82 13.24 6.88
N LEU A 857 42.54 13.57 7.95
CA LEU A 857 42.20 14.63 8.89
C LEU A 857 43.05 15.86 8.60
N TYR A 858 42.41 17.01 8.48
CA TYR A 858 43.01 18.32 8.26
C TYR A 858 42.63 19.28 9.39
N SER A 859 43.46 20.27 9.63
CA SER A 859 43.07 21.44 10.42
C SER A 859 42.26 22.40 9.55
N THR A 860 41.08 22.81 10.02
CA THR A 860 40.17 23.66 9.24
C THR A 860 40.68 25.09 9.07
N THR A 861 41.43 25.61 10.03
CA THR A 861 41.98 26.98 10.00
C THR A 861 43.22 27.09 9.11
N ASP A 862 44.09 26.08 9.17
CA ASP A 862 45.41 26.12 8.55
C ASP A 862 45.46 25.33 7.22
N GLY A 863 44.47 24.49 6.95
CA GLY A 863 44.48 23.54 5.83
C GLY A 863 45.57 22.46 5.94
N LYS A 864 46.28 22.36 7.06
CA LYS A 864 47.39 21.42 7.23
C LYS A 864 46.87 19.99 7.42
N HIS A 865 47.48 19.04 6.71
CA HIS A 865 47.23 17.61 6.90
C HIS A 865 47.78 17.16 8.25
N LEU A 866 46.90 16.60 9.08
CA LEU A 866 47.25 16.09 10.40
C LEU A 866 47.57 14.60 10.35
N LYS A 867 46.63 13.78 9.83
CA LYS A 867 46.71 12.32 9.94
C LYS A 867 45.89 11.59 8.88
N SER A 868 46.31 10.39 8.52
CA SER A 868 45.56 9.46 7.66
C SER A 868 45.17 8.19 8.41
N ILE A 869 43.89 7.84 8.38
CA ILE A 869 43.32 6.63 8.97
C ILE A 869 43.02 5.62 7.85
N ALA A 870 43.61 4.43 7.92
CA ALA A 870 43.34 3.34 6.98
C ALA A 870 42.07 2.57 7.38
N LEU A 871 41.18 2.35 6.43
CA LEU A 871 39.90 1.68 6.62
C LEU A 871 39.90 0.31 5.95
N ARG A 872 38.95 -0.55 6.36
CA ARG A 872 38.73 -1.87 5.74
C ARG A 872 37.93 -1.82 4.44
N ALA A 873 37.29 -0.69 4.16
CA ALA A 873 36.46 -0.45 2.99
C ALA A 873 36.33 1.05 2.76
N ASN A 874 35.81 1.44 1.60
CA ASN A 874 35.63 2.84 1.23
C ASN A 874 34.67 3.55 2.18
N ALA A 875 35.05 4.75 2.62
CA ALA A 875 34.20 5.65 3.39
C ALA A 875 33.14 6.28 2.48
N THR A 876 31.89 6.26 2.92
CA THR A 876 30.75 6.81 2.19
C THR A 876 30.10 7.97 2.91
N ALA A 877 30.17 7.99 4.24
CA ALA A 877 29.72 9.10 5.06
C ALA A 877 30.69 9.28 6.24
N VAL A 878 30.88 10.52 6.68
CA VAL A 878 31.67 10.86 7.87
C VAL A 878 30.88 11.89 8.66
N ALA A 879 30.97 11.83 9.99
CA ALA A 879 30.39 12.84 10.86
C ALA A 879 31.24 13.06 12.11
N PHE A 880 31.23 14.28 12.62
CA PHE A 880 31.82 14.65 13.90
C PHE A 880 30.73 14.90 14.95
N PRO A 881 30.97 14.58 16.22
CA PRO A 881 30.16 15.09 17.32
C PRO A 881 30.35 16.61 17.44
N PRO A 882 29.33 17.33 17.95
CA PRO A 882 29.45 18.75 18.25
C PRO A 882 30.52 18.99 19.33
N GLU A 883 31.28 20.09 19.21
CA GLU A 883 32.42 20.37 20.12
C GLU A 883 32.00 20.48 21.59
N GLU A 884 30.75 20.91 21.85
CA GLU A 884 30.17 21.01 23.20
C GLU A 884 30.11 19.66 23.94
N SER A 885 30.10 18.53 23.20
CA SER A 885 30.10 17.19 23.77
C SER A 885 31.46 16.83 24.41
N GLY A 886 32.55 17.47 23.99
CA GLY A 886 33.91 17.20 24.48
C GLY A 886 34.50 15.85 24.04
N GLU A 887 33.73 15.00 23.35
CA GLU A 887 34.20 13.71 22.84
C GLU A 887 34.97 13.87 21.51
N LYS A 888 36.27 13.56 21.50
CA LYS A 888 37.14 13.63 20.32
C LYS A 888 37.07 12.36 19.47
N VAL A 889 35.88 12.03 18.98
CA VAL A 889 35.62 10.85 18.13
C VAL A 889 35.17 11.25 16.73
N VAL A 890 35.38 10.38 15.75
CA VAL A 890 34.86 10.51 14.40
C VAL A 890 34.10 9.25 14.01
N ALA A 891 32.86 9.42 13.53
CA ALA A 891 32.05 8.32 13.01
C ALA A 891 32.26 8.19 11.51
N ILE A 892 32.56 6.98 11.06
CA ILE A 892 32.82 6.68 9.65
C ILE A 892 31.84 5.61 9.19
N GLY A 893 31.02 5.93 8.20
CA GLY A 893 30.11 5.01 7.52
C GLY A 893 30.83 4.34 6.36
N LEU A 894 30.88 3.02 6.38
CA LEU A 894 31.52 2.24 5.32
C LEU A 894 30.51 1.76 4.27
N ALA A 895 31.01 1.55 3.05
CA ALA A 895 30.23 0.94 1.97
C ALA A 895 29.70 -0.47 2.31
N THR A 896 30.30 -1.15 3.29
CA THR A 896 29.90 -2.49 3.78
C THR A 896 28.73 -2.46 4.78
N GLY A 897 28.28 -1.28 5.22
CA GLY A 897 27.22 -1.13 6.23
C GLY A 897 27.72 -1.02 7.67
N LYS A 898 29.04 -1.07 7.90
CA LYS A 898 29.60 -0.87 9.26
C LYS A 898 29.78 0.60 9.57
N VAL A 899 29.54 0.97 10.83
CA VAL A 899 29.75 2.32 11.35
C VAL A 899 30.75 2.29 12.52
N PRO A 900 32.06 2.15 12.26
CA PRO A 900 33.07 2.28 13.30
C PRO A 900 33.23 3.73 13.80
N LEU A 901 33.52 3.86 15.10
CA LEU A 901 34.00 5.09 15.74
C LEU A 901 35.51 5.03 15.90
N TYR A 902 36.20 6.09 15.49
CA TYR A 902 37.65 6.25 15.68
C TYR A 902 37.93 7.42 16.62
N SER A 903 39.02 7.31 17.39
CA SER A 903 39.55 8.45 18.15
C SER A 903 40.32 9.37 17.21
N VAL A 904 40.06 10.68 17.30
CA VAL A 904 40.73 11.69 16.47
C VAL A 904 42.22 11.79 16.80
N GLU A 905 42.59 11.65 18.07
CA GLU A 905 43.97 11.79 18.53
C GLU A 905 44.80 10.55 18.18
N THR A 906 44.34 9.38 18.61
CA THR A 906 45.10 8.12 18.45
C THR A 906 44.89 7.49 17.09
N GLY A 907 43.78 7.76 16.39
CA GLY A 907 43.43 7.08 15.13
C GLY A 907 43.02 5.62 15.33
N GLU A 908 42.81 5.18 16.57
CA GLU A 908 42.41 3.82 16.91
C GLU A 908 40.88 3.67 16.95
N ILE A 909 40.41 2.43 16.80
CA ILE A 909 38.98 2.09 16.82
C ILE A 909 38.49 2.11 18.27
N VAL A 910 37.57 3.04 18.57
CA VAL A 910 36.88 3.12 19.87
C VAL A 910 35.73 2.12 19.94
N ASN A 911 34.96 2.01 18.85
CA ASN A 911 33.84 1.09 18.75
C ASN A 911 33.69 0.56 17.32
N ALA A 912 33.51 -0.75 17.19
CA ALA A 912 33.22 -1.42 15.91
C ALA A 912 32.01 -2.36 15.98
N ARG A 913 31.17 -2.24 17.03
CA ARG A 913 30.02 -3.14 17.24
C ARG A 913 28.85 -2.86 16.31
N TRP A 914 28.75 -1.66 15.74
CA TRP A 914 27.64 -1.25 14.86
C TRP A 914 27.83 -1.81 13.45
N ALA A 915 27.31 -3.00 13.23
CA ALA A 915 27.39 -3.74 11.96
C ALA A 915 26.03 -4.28 11.50
N ASP A 916 24.93 -3.70 12.00
CA ASP A 916 23.60 -4.23 11.76
C ASP A 916 23.06 -3.88 10.35
N ILE A 917 23.62 -2.86 9.69
CA ILE A 917 23.17 -2.38 8.38
C ILE A 917 23.65 -3.35 7.29
N SER A 918 22.75 -3.76 6.41
CA SER A 918 23.04 -4.77 5.38
C SER A 918 23.57 -4.19 4.07
N ALA A 919 23.40 -2.89 3.84
CA ALA A 919 23.82 -2.18 2.64
C ALA A 919 24.73 -0.99 2.97
N ARG A 920 25.11 -0.23 1.94
CA ARG A 920 25.94 0.96 2.07
C ARG A 920 25.26 2.03 2.95
N VAL A 921 26.02 2.59 3.90
CA VAL A 921 25.63 3.77 4.68
C VAL A 921 25.67 5.01 3.80
N THR A 922 24.59 5.78 3.76
CA THR A 922 24.46 6.95 2.87
C THR A 922 24.74 8.26 3.59
N SER A 923 24.29 8.41 4.84
CA SER A 923 24.51 9.61 5.64
C SER A 923 24.63 9.27 7.13
N LEU A 924 25.39 10.10 7.84
CA LEU A 924 25.56 10.06 9.29
C LEU A 924 25.30 11.46 9.86
N ALA A 925 24.62 11.53 11.00
CA ALA A 925 24.40 12.80 11.69
C ALA A 925 24.38 12.58 13.21
N PHE A 926 25.13 13.40 13.95
CA PHE A 926 25.11 13.41 15.41
C PHE A 926 23.95 14.25 15.94
N SER A 927 23.42 13.88 17.11
CA SER A 927 22.48 14.72 17.84
C SER A 927 23.16 16.03 18.25
N PRO A 928 22.40 17.12 18.46
CA PRO A 928 22.97 18.39 18.94
C PRO A 928 23.76 18.27 20.25
N SER A 929 23.43 17.29 21.10
CA SER A 929 24.14 16.94 22.34
C SER A 929 25.36 16.04 22.15
N GLY A 930 25.55 15.46 20.96
CA GLY A 930 26.60 14.47 20.67
C GLY A 930 26.39 13.08 21.28
N THR A 931 25.27 12.85 21.97
CA THR A 931 25.01 11.58 22.68
C THR A 931 24.55 10.44 21.77
N HIS A 932 23.91 10.78 20.65
CA HIS A 932 23.34 9.84 19.70
C HIS A 932 23.84 10.07 18.28
N LEU A 933 23.93 8.99 17.51
CA LEU A 933 24.31 9.02 16.10
C LEU A 933 23.20 8.39 15.25
N ALA A 934 22.65 9.15 14.30
CA ALA A 934 21.71 8.65 13.30
C ALA A 934 22.47 8.21 12.04
N ALA A 935 22.08 7.07 11.48
CA ALA A 935 22.59 6.52 10.25
C ALA A 935 21.45 6.17 9.28
N SER A 936 21.57 6.62 8.04
CA SER A 936 20.71 6.20 6.94
C SER A 936 21.45 5.25 6.00
N SER A 937 20.69 4.39 5.32
CA SER A 937 21.28 3.40 4.43
C SER A 937 20.39 3.08 3.23
N LEU A 938 21.04 2.51 2.20
CA LEU A 938 20.40 1.99 0.99
C LEU A 938 19.47 0.79 1.29
N ASP A 939 19.58 0.15 2.46
CA ASP A 939 18.69 -0.93 2.94
C ASP A 939 17.30 -0.46 3.39
N GLU A 940 16.89 0.75 3.00
CA GLU A 940 15.60 1.38 3.34
C GLU A 940 15.42 1.61 4.85
N SER A 941 16.49 1.55 5.64
CA SER A 941 16.43 1.68 7.10
C SER A 941 17.10 2.95 7.63
N ILE A 942 16.58 3.39 8.77
CA ILE A 942 17.16 4.46 9.59
C ILE A 942 17.42 3.90 10.98
N ARG A 943 18.60 4.18 11.50
CA ARG A 943 19.07 3.64 12.77
C ARG A 943 19.65 4.74 13.63
N VAL A 944 19.38 4.69 14.92
CA VAL A 944 19.94 5.61 15.91
C VAL A 944 20.72 4.79 16.93
N TYR A 945 21.99 5.15 17.06
CA TYR A 945 22.96 4.54 17.96
C TYR A 945 23.19 5.45 19.17
N SER A 946 23.41 4.86 20.34
CA SER A 946 23.84 5.58 21.55
C SER A 946 25.34 5.40 21.77
N LEU A 947 26.06 6.50 22.02
CA LEU A 947 27.50 6.44 22.31
C LEU A 947 27.76 5.86 23.70
N LYS A 948 26.96 6.24 24.71
CA LYS A 948 27.07 5.72 26.09
C LYS A 948 26.79 4.22 26.17
N SER A 949 25.81 3.76 25.40
CA SER A 949 25.31 2.38 25.42
C SER A 949 25.30 1.80 24.00
N PRO A 950 26.43 1.28 23.51
CA PRO A 950 26.56 0.85 22.12
C PRO A 950 25.69 -0.36 21.75
N SER A 951 25.10 -1.06 22.73
CA SER A 951 24.11 -2.13 22.53
C SER A 951 22.68 -1.62 22.30
N SER A 952 22.37 -0.38 22.68
CA SER A 952 21.05 0.21 22.46
C SER A 952 20.97 0.81 21.06
N ILE A 953 20.14 0.19 20.24
CA ILE A 953 19.95 0.54 18.83
C ILE A 953 18.45 0.72 18.60
N LEU A 954 18.06 1.90 18.14
CA LEU A 954 16.71 2.14 17.64
C LEU A 954 16.73 1.97 16.12
N SER A 955 15.76 1.25 15.55
CA SER A 955 15.74 1.02 14.10
C SER A 955 14.32 1.07 13.54
N LEU A 956 14.16 1.76 12.41
CA LEU A 956 12.99 1.70 11.55
C LEU A 956 13.42 1.16 10.19
N LYS A 957 12.77 0.10 9.73
CA LYS A 957 13.06 -0.56 8.44
C LYS A 957 11.95 -0.27 7.43
N ASN A 958 12.26 -0.35 6.14
CA ASN A 958 11.33 -0.11 5.02
C ASN A 958 10.69 1.28 5.05
N LEU A 959 11.42 2.29 5.55
CA LEU A 959 10.91 3.64 5.68
C LEU A 959 10.90 4.37 4.32
N HIS A 960 12.01 4.31 3.61
CA HIS A 960 12.18 4.91 2.28
C HIS A 960 12.37 3.84 1.21
N LYS A 961 11.40 3.70 0.31
CA LYS A 961 11.46 2.68 -0.74
C LYS A 961 12.56 3.02 -1.76
N GLY A 962 13.47 2.09 -2.01
CA GLY A 962 14.66 2.34 -2.83
C GLY A 962 15.85 2.94 -2.10
N GLY A 963 15.76 3.17 -0.78
CA GLY A 963 16.86 3.58 0.08
C GLY A 963 16.72 4.98 0.66
N ALA A 964 17.24 5.18 1.87
CA ALA A 964 17.32 6.49 2.50
C ALA A 964 18.61 7.20 2.03
N SER A 965 18.49 8.45 1.57
CA SER A 965 19.60 9.21 1.00
C SER A 965 20.32 10.03 2.05
N LYS A 966 19.58 10.82 2.83
CA LYS A 966 20.15 11.73 3.83
C LYS A 966 19.33 11.77 5.12
N VAL A 967 20.01 12.00 6.23
CA VAL A 967 19.42 12.11 7.57
C VAL A 967 20.05 13.26 8.33
N CYS A 968 19.24 14.02 9.07
CA CYS A 968 19.67 15.16 9.86
C CYS A 968 18.78 15.37 11.09
N TRP A 969 19.35 15.90 12.16
CA TRP A 969 18.64 16.15 13.42
C TRP A 969 17.94 17.51 13.38
N ALA A 970 16.69 17.54 13.85
CA ALA A 970 15.87 18.74 14.01
C ALA A 970 15.55 18.99 15.50
N GLY A 971 16.59 18.91 16.34
CA GLY A 971 16.53 18.92 17.80
C GLY A 971 16.76 17.54 18.43
N GLU A 972 16.95 17.47 19.75
CA GLU A 972 17.33 16.24 20.48
C GLU A 972 16.35 15.07 20.31
N GLY A 973 15.06 15.35 20.14
CA GLY A 973 14.00 14.35 20.03
C GLY A 973 13.42 14.21 18.62
N LYS A 974 13.98 14.88 17.61
CA LYS A 974 13.41 14.90 16.26
C LYS A 974 14.48 14.67 15.20
N LEU A 975 14.19 13.75 14.29
CA LEU A 975 15.06 13.37 13.19
C LEU A 975 14.31 13.56 11.87
N VAL A 976 14.93 14.18 10.88
CA VAL A 976 14.37 14.34 9.54
C VAL A 976 15.17 13.47 8.58
N SER A 977 14.45 12.80 7.69
CA SER A 977 15.04 11.87 6.74
C SER A 977 14.46 12.05 5.36
N ALA A 978 15.31 11.87 4.35
CA ALA A 978 14.94 11.92 2.94
C ALA A 978 15.34 10.62 2.25
N GLY A 979 14.63 10.28 1.18
CA GLY A 979 14.85 9.03 0.46
C GLY A 979 14.73 9.13 -1.06
N ALA A 980 15.09 8.00 -1.69
CA ALA A 980 15.00 7.83 -3.13
C ALA A 980 13.55 7.75 -3.66
N ASP A 981 12.59 7.56 -2.76
CA ASP A 981 11.16 7.62 -3.05
C ASP A 981 10.60 9.05 -3.14
N GLY A 982 11.44 10.08 -2.94
CA GLY A 982 11.01 11.49 -2.96
C GLY A 982 10.23 11.92 -1.72
N THR A 983 10.18 11.08 -0.67
CA THR A 983 9.52 11.43 0.59
C THR A 983 10.50 12.05 1.57
N ILE A 984 10.00 13.00 2.37
CA ILE A 984 10.69 13.50 3.56
C ILE A 984 9.86 13.08 4.77
N ARG A 985 10.50 12.46 5.76
CA ARG A 985 9.83 11.92 6.94
C ARG A 985 10.47 12.48 8.19
N THR A 986 9.63 12.96 9.08
CA THR A 986 10.02 13.38 10.42
C THR A 986 9.73 12.26 11.40
N LEU A 987 10.74 11.92 12.20
CA LEU A 987 10.71 10.87 13.20
C LEU A 987 10.90 11.51 14.58
N GLU A 988 10.11 11.08 15.54
CA GLU A 988 10.30 11.39 16.95
C GLU A 988 11.15 10.28 17.58
N VAL A 989 12.21 10.71 18.25
CA VAL A 989 13.15 9.86 18.97
C VAL A 989 12.87 10.01 20.46
N LYS A 990 12.30 8.98 21.07
CA LYS A 990 12.19 8.91 22.54
C LYS A 990 13.40 8.15 23.05
N LEU A 991 14.30 8.91 23.66
CA LEU A 991 15.52 8.38 24.26
C LEU A 991 15.18 7.68 25.59
N ALA A 992 15.87 6.57 25.85
CA ALA A 992 15.59 5.66 26.96
C ALA A 992 16.09 6.18 28.31
#